data_AF-A0A936DDB3-F1
#
_entry.id   AF-A0A936DDB3-F1
#
_cell.length_a   1.000
_cell.length_b   1.000
_cell.length_c   1.000
_cell.angle_alpha   90.00
_cell.angle_beta   90.00
_cell.angle_gamma   90.00
#
_symmetry.space_group_name_H-M   'P 1'
#
loop_
_entity.id
_entity.type
_entity.pdbx_description
1 polymer ?
#
loop_
_entity_poly.entity_id
_entity_poly.type
_entity_poly.pdbx_seq_one_letter_code
_entity_poly.pdbx_strand_id
1 'polypeptide(L)'
;MDNNKVEQSNINTGGGDIAGGNIDKSITNKIYQNIKSVSRFDKSGKKNHFNVFPNSAYHINDLFIFPNSDFIDIIDITEENIVEVNENEELLKYIIERKITFIIGGYGVGKSILSKKINFDLRENCKVLYLDSTELSIYVEGRDLEDEYDLEDKPTLIIIDSIDELNNVNSATGTKASELVTLFAKNLKSNHKLLITTRLFQNDVKKSISMYATILFDLDIFSFGVITIKSFSKTHIKEWIENYFWFKEKIEHKYLSFEYSEIKRWKKGLQSALHNPLMLFLFCEHFINNIKEINYDIYDIYNLYSDFVNKTVKGKFDLETKKGSKQIPSQIQDEYRGILKKISFSILRHNYLNQYELNPENEFIDTNIQLFSISENEIEVTLKTEIEHFISISAISKEQEAPLKYNLLNCYFFEFYLKQLKFKDNNILFFFIAEKYYEIFSDFLLKDLDVFYNNFLEHCNIPLNAIIIEMLLQKLKSDENLTNIPTQLEAMIQKGYFINFEEEKHLNAMTFYKVNCDILLSIIYLNLNKPNTQFVNYFVKRLIWYTSSIKLIDSRILYLVKRFFKECSLIDIEIRRINLKGFNFDNSNFKNVKFIQNKIVETRFNYANFYNSEFYLSEIEKSEFNGIKGDFKFNSCVIKHLIIDDFDELKILFNRCLVQDITFRSENKFSSKKLSLEFANCDLRQIKINRTDVDNIYLKECFFDTFDFKSSIIRNFAINNSICRSKKTYDIDGQSEIKNETIN
;
A
#
# COMPACT_ATOMS: atom_id res chain seq x y z
N MET A 1 -41.97 48.57 -8.46
CA MET A 1 -42.00 47.41 -7.57
C MET A 1 -42.91 46.38 -8.20
N ASP A 2 -42.32 45.25 -8.54
CA ASP A 2 -42.88 43.90 -8.58
C ASP A 2 -44.29 43.62 -9.15
N ASN A 3 -44.24 42.72 -10.13
CA ASN A 3 -44.98 41.46 -10.22
C ASN A 3 -46.26 41.31 -11.06
N ASN A 4 -46.19 40.19 -11.80
CA ASN A 4 -47.23 39.28 -12.32
C ASN A 4 -47.99 39.71 -13.58
N LYS A 5 -47.73 39.06 -14.73
CA LYS A 5 -48.33 37.78 -15.23
C LYS A 5 -49.87 37.88 -15.27
N VAL A 6 -50.52 37.71 -16.43
CA VAL A 6 -50.95 36.40 -16.98
C VAL A 6 -51.61 36.61 -18.38
N GLU A 7 -51.34 35.68 -19.31
CA GLU A 7 -52.14 35.25 -20.51
C GLU A 7 -52.45 36.27 -21.64
N GLN A 8 -52.65 35.94 -22.93
CA GLN A 8 -53.14 34.72 -23.60
C GLN A 8 -52.83 34.79 -25.12
N SER A 9 -52.84 33.63 -25.77
CA SER A 9 -52.89 33.30 -27.22
C SER A 9 -53.98 34.08 -28.01
N ASN A 10 -54.11 34.19 -29.35
CA ASN A 10 -53.65 33.45 -30.54
C ASN A 10 -54.19 34.16 -31.82
N ILE A 11 -53.65 33.80 -33.01
CA ILE A 11 -54.24 33.83 -34.38
C ILE A 11 -54.01 35.04 -35.34
N ASN A 12 -53.17 34.76 -36.35
CA ASN A 12 -53.15 35.07 -37.81
C ASN A 12 -53.77 36.36 -38.40
N THR A 13 -53.01 36.98 -39.34
CA THR A 13 -53.24 36.89 -40.81
C THR A 13 -52.20 37.70 -41.62
N GLY A 14 -51.74 37.16 -42.75
CA GLY A 14 -51.53 37.94 -43.99
C GLY A 14 -50.13 38.38 -44.42
N GLY A 15 -49.49 37.56 -45.29
CA GLY A 15 -49.06 37.96 -46.66
C GLY A 15 -47.81 38.86 -46.89
N GLY A 16 -46.95 38.42 -47.82
CA GLY A 16 -46.18 39.30 -48.71
C GLY A 16 -44.66 39.12 -48.72
N ASP A 17 -44.11 38.83 -49.90
CA ASP A 17 -42.72 38.47 -50.22
C ASP A 17 -41.64 39.55 -50.00
N ILE A 18 -40.37 39.13 -49.90
CA ILE A 18 -39.24 39.48 -50.81
C ILE A 18 -37.85 39.33 -50.12
N ALA A 19 -36.95 38.69 -50.87
CA ALA A 19 -35.47 38.81 -50.91
C ALA A 19 -34.59 38.20 -49.81
N GLY A 20 -34.09 37.00 -50.14
CA GLY A 20 -32.67 36.66 -50.23
C GLY A 20 -31.63 37.61 -49.63
N GLY A 21 -31.02 37.17 -48.54
CA GLY A 21 -29.69 37.58 -48.10
C GLY A 21 -28.82 36.34 -47.94
N ASN A 22 -27.86 36.17 -48.85
CA ASN A 22 -26.82 35.14 -48.80
C ASN A 22 -26.12 35.17 -47.43
N ILE A 23 -26.45 34.22 -46.55
CA ILE A 23 -25.46 33.78 -45.57
C ILE A 23 -24.41 33.07 -46.40
N ASP A 24 -23.27 33.74 -46.51
CA ASP A 24 -22.09 33.32 -47.23
C ASP A 24 -21.78 31.84 -46.96
N LYS A 25 -22.10 30.97 -47.93
CA LYS A 25 -21.82 29.53 -47.86
C LYS A 25 -20.33 29.28 -47.62
N SER A 26 -19.44 30.25 -47.90
CA SER A 26 -18.02 30.14 -47.58
C SER A 26 -17.73 30.25 -46.07
N ILE A 27 -18.53 31.02 -45.32
CA ILE A 27 -18.38 31.18 -43.86
C ILE A 27 -19.02 29.98 -43.14
N THR A 28 -20.19 29.51 -43.60
CA THR A 28 -20.80 28.30 -43.04
C THR A 28 -19.97 27.06 -43.34
N ASN A 29 -19.37 26.93 -44.53
CA ASN A 29 -18.42 25.85 -44.83
C ASN A 29 -17.10 25.99 -44.07
N LYS A 30 -16.56 27.20 -43.83
CA LYS A 30 -15.37 27.38 -42.98
C LYS A 30 -15.64 27.07 -41.52
N ILE A 31 -16.84 27.35 -40.99
CA ILE A 31 -17.23 26.98 -39.63
C ILE A 31 -17.52 25.47 -39.53
N TYR A 32 -18.12 24.85 -40.56
CA TYR A 32 -18.36 23.40 -40.63
C TYR A 32 -17.09 22.57 -40.88
N GLN A 33 -16.14 23.05 -41.69
CA GLN A 33 -14.83 22.41 -41.89
C GLN A 33 -13.96 22.57 -40.65
N ASN A 34 -14.10 23.68 -39.93
CA ASN A 34 -13.49 23.82 -38.62
C ASN A 34 -14.01 22.72 -37.68
N ILE A 35 -15.31 22.39 -37.65
CA ILE A 35 -15.89 21.38 -36.74
C ILE A 35 -15.39 19.93 -36.95
N LYS A 36 -14.67 19.61 -38.04
CA LYS A 36 -14.41 18.22 -38.45
C LYS A 36 -13.01 17.65 -38.19
N SER A 37 -11.92 18.40 -38.14
CA SER A 37 -10.58 17.80 -38.21
C SER A 37 -10.07 17.07 -36.94
N VAL A 38 -9.50 15.85 -37.10
CA VAL A 38 -8.77 15.11 -36.04
C VAL A 38 -7.69 15.95 -35.35
N SER A 39 -7.10 16.92 -36.05
CA SER A 39 -6.11 17.87 -35.51
C SER A 39 -6.60 18.67 -34.30
N ARG A 40 -7.92 18.76 -34.06
CA ARG A 40 -8.48 19.38 -32.84
C ARG A 40 -8.27 18.56 -31.57
N PHE A 41 -8.16 17.24 -31.71
CA PHE A 41 -7.88 16.33 -30.61
C PHE A 41 -6.38 16.21 -30.32
N ASP A 42 -5.54 16.77 -31.20
CA ASP A 42 -4.09 16.76 -31.02
C ASP A 42 -3.70 17.46 -29.71
N LYS A 43 -3.00 16.71 -28.85
CA LYS A 43 -2.48 17.20 -27.58
C LYS A 43 -1.04 17.69 -27.68
N SER A 44 -0.34 17.46 -28.80
CA SER A 44 1.09 17.76 -28.98
C SER A 44 1.46 19.22 -28.67
N GLY A 45 0.59 20.18 -29.00
CA GLY A 45 0.80 21.61 -28.77
C GLY A 45 0.31 22.14 -27.42
N LYS A 46 -0.33 21.31 -26.57
CA LYS A 46 -0.90 21.77 -25.30
C LYS A 46 0.20 21.88 -24.23
N LYS A 47 0.32 23.04 -23.57
CA LYS A 47 1.38 23.32 -22.56
C LYS A 47 1.53 22.23 -21.49
N ASN A 48 0.41 21.70 -21.00
CA ASN A 48 0.41 20.69 -19.91
C ASN A 48 0.51 19.24 -20.44
N HIS A 49 0.59 19.03 -21.76
CA HIS A 49 0.67 17.68 -22.34
C HIS A 49 1.90 16.92 -21.85
N PHE A 50 3.03 17.62 -21.77
CA PHE A 50 4.32 17.08 -21.34
C PHE A 50 4.49 17.08 -19.81
N ASN A 51 3.43 17.26 -19.04
CA ASN A 51 3.46 17.01 -17.60
C ASN A 51 3.27 15.51 -17.34
N VAL A 52 3.91 15.00 -16.29
CA VAL A 52 3.78 13.59 -15.86
C VAL A 52 2.31 13.27 -15.59
N PHE A 53 1.60 14.13 -14.86
CA PHE A 53 0.15 14.12 -14.70
C PHE A 53 -0.47 15.45 -15.17
N PRO A 54 -1.75 15.47 -15.61
CA PRO A 54 -2.39 16.68 -16.14
C PRO A 54 -2.33 17.90 -15.22
N ASN A 55 -2.30 17.67 -13.90
CA ASN A 55 -2.26 18.71 -12.87
C ASN A 55 -0.94 18.75 -12.09
N SER A 56 0.08 17.97 -12.48
CA SER A 56 1.36 17.99 -11.78
C SER A 56 2.24 19.14 -12.24
N ALA A 57 3.07 19.65 -11.32
CA ALA A 57 4.13 20.60 -11.63
C ALA A 57 5.34 19.95 -12.36
N TYR A 58 5.42 18.62 -12.38
CA TYR A 58 6.55 17.89 -12.96
C TYR A 58 6.41 17.74 -14.47
N HIS A 59 7.42 18.19 -15.20
CA HIS A 59 7.55 17.93 -16.62
C HIS A 59 8.15 16.54 -16.83
N ILE A 60 7.82 15.86 -17.92
CA ILE A 60 8.32 14.50 -18.20
C ILE A 60 9.84 14.42 -18.18
N ASN A 61 10.55 15.42 -18.72
CA ASN A 61 12.02 15.43 -18.75
C ASN A 61 12.68 15.52 -17.37
N ASP A 62 11.95 15.95 -16.33
CA ASP A 62 12.52 16.10 -15.00
C ASP A 62 12.61 14.75 -14.27
N LEU A 63 11.69 13.83 -14.59
CA LEU A 63 11.51 12.56 -13.85
C LEU A 63 11.58 11.32 -14.76
N PHE A 64 11.67 11.50 -16.08
CA PHE A 64 11.66 10.37 -17.00
C PHE A 64 12.89 9.49 -16.80
N ILE A 65 12.62 8.20 -16.60
CA ILE A 65 13.61 7.14 -16.63
C ILE A 65 13.18 6.17 -17.70
N PHE A 66 14.12 5.82 -18.58
CA PHE A 66 13.88 4.85 -19.63
C PHE A 66 13.54 3.50 -19.00
N PRO A 67 12.36 2.92 -19.29
CA PRO A 67 11.97 1.68 -18.65
C PRO A 67 12.67 0.47 -19.29
N ASN A 68 12.86 -0.60 -18.52
CA ASN A 68 13.21 -1.92 -19.05
C ASN A 68 12.21 -2.31 -20.14
N SER A 69 12.69 -2.59 -21.35
CA SER A 69 11.82 -2.83 -22.50
C SER A 69 12.35 -3.96 -23.39
N ASP A 70 11.43 -4.81 -23.87
CA ASP A 70 11.74 -5.81 -24.91
C ASP A 70 11.18 -5.35 -26.25
N PHE A 71 11.99 -5.45 -27.31
CA PHE A 71 11.58 -5.11 -28.67
C PHE A 71 11.38 -6.41 -29.46
N ILE A 72 10.18 -6.55 -30.02
CA ILE A 72 9.73 -7.76 -30.69
C ILE A 72 9.21 -7.38 -32.07
N ASP A 73 9.83 -7.95 -33.11
CA ASP A 73 9.32 -7.87 -34.47
C ASP A 73 8.33 -9.00 -34.74
N ILE A 74 7.15 -8.64 -35.25
CA ILE A 74 6.15 -9.62 -35.67
C ILE A 74 6.08 -9.58 -37.18
N ILE A 75 6.58 -10.65 -37.79
CA ILE A 75 6.67 -10.86 -39.24
C ILE A 75 5.66 -11.94 -39.69
N ASP A 76 5.27 -12.83 -38.77
CA ASP A 76 4.18 -13.81 -38.87
C ASP A 76 3.75 -14.18 -37.42
N ILE A 77 2.55 -14.74 -37.21
CA ILE A 77 2.02 -15.12 -35.87
C ILE A 77 2.94 -16.14 -35.15
N THR A 78 3.86 -16.78 -35.89
CA THR A 78 4.66 -17.93 -35.46
C THR A 78 6.13 -17.65 -35.14
N GLU A 79 6.75 -16.56 -35.62
CA GLU A 79 8.18 -16.27 -35.40
C GLU A 79 8.39 -15.00 -34.56
N GLU A 80 9.26 -15.08 -33.53
CA GLU A 80 9.64 -13.97 -32.67
C GLU A 80 11.17 -13.77 -32.72
N ASN A 81 11.60 -12.56 -33.08
CA ASN A 81 12.95 -12.09 -32.77
C ASN A 81 12.84 -11.11 -31.60
N ILE A 82 13.31 -11.53 -30.42
CA ILE A 82 13.35 -10.69 -29.22
C ILE A 82 14.73 -10.04 -29.14
N VAL A 83 14.76 -8.71 -29.12
CA VAL A 83 15.96 -7.92 -28.81
C VAL A 83 15.67 -7.14 -27.52
N GLU A 84 16.42 -7.43 -26.46
CA GLU A 84 16.34 -6.65 -25.22
C GLU A 84 17.17 -5.37 -25.39
N VAL A 85 16.57 -4.22 -25.08
CA VAL A 85 17.15 -2.89 -25.33
C VAL A 85 17.03 -2.04 -24.07
N ASN A 86 18.12 -1.37 -23.69
CA ASN A 86 18.20 -0.54 -22.48
C ASN A 86 18.43 0.95 -22.76
N GLU A 87 18.36 1.41 -24.02
CA GLU A 87 18.72 2.78 -24.40
C GLU A 87 17.62 3.48 -25.22
N ASN A 88 17.44 4.79 -24.97
CA ASN A 88 16.39 5.61 -25.62
C ASN A 88 16.65 5.85 -27.12
N GLU A 89 17.91 5.91 -27.55
CA GLU A 89 18.26 6.11 -28.96
C GLU A 89 17.86 4.90 -29.82
N GLU A 90 18.07 3.70 -29.29
CA GLU A 90 17.64 2.45 -29.93
C GLU A 90 16.11 2.36 -30.05
N LEU A 91 15.36 2.84 -29.04
CA LEU A 91 13.90 2.95 -29.10
C LEU A 91 13.43 3.85 -30.25
N LEU A 92 13.98 5.06 -30.35
CA LEU A 92 13.57 6.02 -31.39
C LEU A 92 13.90 5.46 -32.78
N LYS A 93 15.07 4.86 -32.95
CA LYS A 93 15.46 4.16 -34.18
C LYS A 93 14.48 3.04 -34.51
N TYR A 94 14.13 2.21 -33.53
CA TYR A 94 13.18 1.10 -33.69
C TYR A 94 11.82 1.58 -34.20
N ILE A 95 11.30 2.67 -33.64
CA ILE A 95 10.02 3.28 -34.04
C ILE A 95 10.10 3.88 -35.45
N ILE A 96 11.19 4.57 -35.79
CA ILE A 96 11.36 5.23 -37.09
C ILE A 96 11.48 4.20 -38.23
N GLU A 97 12.13 3.06 -38.00
CA GLU A 97 12.31 2.02 -39.01
C GLU A 97 11.00 1.31 -39.38
N ARG A 98 10.02 1.27 -38.47
CA ARG A 98 8.78 0.49 -38.64
C ARG A 98 7.60 1.36 -39.03
N LYS A 99 6.65 0.84 -39.81
CA LYS A 99 5.45 1.59 -40.20
C LYS A 99 4.45 1.70 -39.05
N ILE A 100 4.28 0.61 -38.31
CA ILE A 100 3.38 0.50 -37.16
C ILE A 100 4.15 -0.10 -35.99
N THR A 101 4.00 0.50 -34.81
CA THR A 101 4.59 0.02 -33.56
C THR A 101 3.57 0.03 -32.43
N PHE A 102 3.51 -1.03 -31.64
CA PHE A 102 2.72 -1.12 -30.42
C PHE A 102 3.61 -0.94 -29.18
N ILE A 103 3.19 -0.12 -28.23
CA ILE A 103 3.75 -0.08 -26.88
C ILE A 103 2.78 -0.80 -25.95
N ILE A 104 3.24 -1.90 -25.36
CA ILE A 104 2.44 -2.75 -24.49
C ILE A 104 3.05 -2.84 -23.10
N GLY A 105 2.22 -3.07 -22.10
CA GLY A 105 2.69 -3.18 -20.72
C GLY A 105 1.56 -3.11 -19.70
N GLY A 106 1.88 -3.45 -18.45
CA GLY A 106 0.95 -3.44 -17.32
C GLY A 106 0.36 -2.05 -17.02
N TYR A 107 -0.55 -1.97 -16.05
CA TYR A 107 -1.04 -0.68 -15.58
C TYR A 107 0.04 0.05 -14.77
N GLY A 108 0.15 1.37 -14.92
CA GLY A 108 1.09 2.18 -14.14
C GLY A 108 2.57 2.06 -14.54
N VAL A 109 2.91 1.20 -15.51
CA VAL A 109 4.31 0.99 -15.98
C VAL A 109 4.88 2.14 -16.81
N GLY A 110 4.09 3.20 -17.08
CA GLY A 110 4.60 4.40 -17.75
C GLY A 110 4.44 4.46 -19.27
N LYS A 111 3.57 3.65 -19.89
CA LYS A 111 3.29 3.71 -21.35
C LYS A 111 3.01 5.13 -21.86
N SER A 112 2.08 5.83 -21.23
CA SER A 112 1.71 7.20 -21.59
C SER A 112 2.83 8.22 -21.31
N ILE A 113 3.71 7.95 -20.33
CA ILE A 113 4.88 8.80 -20.08
C ILE A 113 5.90 8.59 -21.20
N LEU A 114 6.13 7.34 -21.61
CA LEU A 114 7.04 7.00 -22.72
C LEU A 114 6.55 7.60 -24.05
N SER A 115 5.27 7.46 -24.39
CA SER A 115 4.71 8.03 -25.62
C SER A 115 4.81 9.56 -25.65
N LYS A 116 4.59 10.24 -24.52
CA LYS A 116 4.82 11.69 -24.38
C LYS A 116 6.30 12.06 -24.53
N LYS A 117 7.21 11.23 -24.03
CA LYS A 117 8.66 11.44 -24.18
C LYS A 117 9.08 11.30 -25.63
N ILE A 118 8.58 10.28 -26.34
CA ILE A 118 8.77 10.11 -27.79
C ILE A 118 8.25 11.33 -28.55
N ASN A 119 7.04 11.82 -28.22
CA ASN A 119 6.51 13.06 -28.82
C ASN A 119 7.47 14.23 -28.59
N PHE A 120 7.93 14.43 -27.36
CA PHE A 120 8.83 15.51 -27.01
C PHE A 120 10.15 15.46 -27.79
N ASP A 121 10.75 14.27 -27.92
CA ASP A 121 12.06 14.09 -28.57
C ASP A 121 11.97 14.19 -30.10
N LEU A 122 10.83 13.87 -30.70
CA LEU A 122 10.66 13.85 -32.16
C LEU A 122 9.97 15.08 -32.76
N ARG A 123 9.28 15.90 -31.97
CA ARG A 123 8.49 17.05 -32.46
C ARG A 123 9.28 18.12 -33.24
N GLU A 124 10.61 18.17 -33.08
CA GLU A 124 11.47 19.09 -33.83
C GLU A 124 11.87 18.53 -35.20
N ASN A 125 11.85 17.20 -35.36
CA ASN A 125 12.32 16.48 -36.54
C ASN A 125 11.17 15.95 -37.42
N CYS A 126 9.98 15.74 -36.85
CA CYS A 126 8.79 15.29 -37.57
C CYS A 126 7.52 15.93 -36.99
N LYS A 127 6.44 15.94 -37.79
CA LYS A 127 5.13 16.35 -37.28
C LYS A 127 4.59 15.23 -36.39
N VAL A 128 4.24 15.54 -35.14
CA VAL A 128 3.65 14.56 -34.22
C VAL A 128 2.19 14.90 -33.98
N LEU A 129 1.29 13.93 -34.18
CA LEU A 129 -0.12 14.00 -33.81
C LEU A 129 -0.35 13.10 -32.60
N TYR A 130 -0.59 13.67 -31.43
CA TYR A 130 -0.86 12.90 -30.21
C TYR A 130 -2.35 12.86 -29.91
N LEU A 131 -2.96 11.68 -30.03
CA LEU A 131 -4.38 11.45 -29.91
C LEU A 131 -4.68 10.55 -28.71
N ASP A 132 -5.65 10.95 -27.90
CA ASP A 132 -6.21 10.15 -26.80
C ASP A 132 -7.38 9.33 -27.35
N SER A 133 -7.30 8.00 -27.25
CA SER A 133 -8.29 7.10 -27.85
C SER A 133 -9.72 7.43 -27.41
N THR A 134 -9.92 7.85 -26.15
CA THR A 134 -11.24 8.11 -25.58
C THR A 134 -11.95 9.27 -26.26
N GLU A 135 -11.19 10.27 -26.71
CA GLU A 135 -11.68 11.43 -27.46
C GLU A 135 -12.03 11.07 -28.91
N LEU A 136 -11.52 9.95 -29.44
CA LEU A 136 -11.76 9.47 -30.80
C LEU A 136 -12.98 8.56 -30.95
N SER A 137 -13.66 8.22 -29.85
CA SER A 137 -14.82 7.31 -29.84
C SER A 137 -15.96 7.70 -30.80
N ILE A 138 -16.07 8.99 -31.14
CA ILE A 138 -17.03 9.58 -32.09
C ILE A 138 -16.76 9.27 -33.57
N TYR A 139 -15.55 8.87 -33.95
CA TYR A 139 -15.20 8.53 -35.34
C TYR A 139 -15.64 7.11 -35.72
N VAL A 140 -15.81 6.25 -34.71
CA VAL A 140 -16.26 4.87 -34.87
C VAL A 140 -17.75 4.80 -35.27
N GLU A 141 -18.50 5.90 -35.13
CA GLU A 141 -19.94 6.00 -35.44
C GLU A 141 -20.24 6.52 -36.87
N GLY A 142 -19.39 6.17 -37.85
CA GLY A 142 -19.68 6.35 -39.28
C GLY A 142 -19.18 7.66 -39.90
N ARG A 143 -17.95 8.11 -39.56
CA ARG A 143 -17.29 9.22 -40.27
C ARG A 143 -16.01 8.75 -40.94
N ASP A 144 -15.86 9.07 -42.23
CA ASP A 144 -14.62 8.82 -42.97
C ASP A 144 -13.53 9.82 -42.58
N LEU A 145 -12.34 9.30 -42.28
CA LEU A 145 -11.12 10.08 -42.09
C LEU A 145 -10.52 10.60 -43.41
N GLU A 146 -11.05 10.15 -44.55
CA GLU A 146 -10.46 10.35 -45.89
C GLU A 146 -10.31 11.83 -46.27
N ASP A 147 -11.13 12.73 -45.69
CA ASP A 147 -11.12 14.17 -45.98
C ASP A 147 -10.28 15.03 -44.99
N GLU A 148 -9.66 14.45 -43.95
CA GLU A 148 -9.24 15.22 -42.75
C GLU A 148 -7.72 15.36 -42.52
N TYR A 149 -6.88 14.72 -43.34
CA TYR A 149 -5.43 14.78 -43.22
C TYR A 149 -4.77 15.54 -44.38
N ASP A 150 -4.82 16.87 -44.31
CA ASP A 150 -3.86 17.71 -45.04
C ASP A 150 -2.49 17.62 -44.33
N LEU A 151 -1.93 16.42 -44.32
CA LEU A 151 -0.57 16.13 -43.90
C LEU A 151 0.30 16.41 -45.13
N GLU A 152 0.93 17.59 -45.12
CA GLU A 152 2.07 17.96 -45.96
C GLU A 152 3.04 16.78 -46.13
N ASP A 153 3.87 16.75 -47.19
CA ASP A 153 4.89 15.70 -47.45
C ASP A 153 5.95 15.48 -46.34
N LYS A 154 5.80 16.12 -45.18
CA LYS A 154 6.67 15.97 -44.02
C LYS A 154 6.50 14.60 -43.34
N PRO A 155 7.60 13.99 -42.85
CA PRO A 155 7.53 12.84 -41.96
C PRO A 155 6.57 13.11 -40.79
N THR A 156 5.61 12.21 -40.58
CA THR A 156 4.57 12.37 -39.55
C THR A 156 4.49 11.13 -38.66
N LEU A 157 4.49 11.32 -37.35
CA LEU A 157 4.22 10.29 -36.35
C LEU A 157 2.83 10.50 -35.74
N ILE A 158 1.97 9.50 -35.86
CA ILE A 158 0.65 9.48 -35.24
C ILE A 158 0.74 8.60 -33.99
N ILE A 159 0.44 9.17 -32.83
CA ILE A 159 0.42 8.45 -31.55
C ILE A 159 -1.04 8.32 -31.10
N ILE A 160 -1.49 7.09 -30.88
CA ILE A 160 -2.81 6.80 -30.29
C ILE A 160 -2.57 6.19 -28.92
N ASP A 161 -2.87 6.95 -27.88
CA ASP A 161 -2.69 6.53 -26.49
C ASP A 161 -3.93 5.81 -25.95
N SER A 162 -3.72 4.74 -25.19
CA SER A 162 -4.70 3.93 -24.48
C SER A 162 -5.80 3.35 -25.37
N ILE A 163 -5.46 2.74 -26.52
CA ILE A 163 -6.48 2.19 -27.45
C ILE A 163 -7.42 1.16 -26.78
N ASP A 164 -6.93 0.45 -25.77
CA ASP A 164 -7.70 -0.53 -25.00
C ASP A 164 -8.86 0.11 -24.21
N GLU A 165 -8.83 1.42 -23.94
CA GLU A 165 -9.92 2.13 -23.28
C GLU A 165 -11.15 2.28 -24.17
N LEU A 166 -11.01 2.14 -25.50
CA LEU A 166 -12.13 2.12 -26.45
C LEU A 166 -12.91 0.80 -26.47
N ASN A 167 -12.36 -0.26 -25.86
CA ASN A 167 -13.07 -1.54 -25.70
C ASN A 167 -14.19 -1.47 -24.64
N ASN A 168 -14.59 -0.26 -24.24
CA ASN A 168 -15.58 0.00 -23.22
C ASN A 168 -16.90 0.47 -23.82
N VAL A 169 -17.97 -0.21 -23.41
CA VAL A 169 -19.39 0.19 -23.42
C VAL A 169 -20.27 -0.27 -24.59
N ASN A 170 -19.79 -0.48 -25.84
CA ASN A 170 -20.73 -0.81 -26.95
C ASN A 170 -20.39 -2.02 -27.84
N SER A 171 -19.29 -2.74 -27.64
CA SER A 171 -18.93 -3.86 -28.50
C SER A 171 -18.73 -5.13 -27.69
N ALA A 172 -19.56 -6.14 -27.94
CA ALA A 172 -19.40 -7.49 -27.40
C ALA A 172 -18.07 -8.18 -27.81
N THR A 173 -17.19 -7.51 -28.54
CA THR A 173 -16.03 -8.11 -29.25
C THR A 173 -14.80 -7.19 -29.39
N GLY A 174 -14.74 -6.02 -28.76
CA GLY A 174 -13.62 -5.07 -28.94
C GLY A 174 -13.60 -4.36 -30.31
N THR A 175 -14.71 -4.42 -31.06
CA THR A 175 -14.79 -3.93 -32.45
C THR A 175 -14.37 -2.47 -32.62
N LYS A 176 -14.67 -1.59 -31.65
CA LYS A 176 -14.32 -0.16 -31.77
C LYS A 176 -12.81 0.11 -31.82
N ALA A 177 -12.02 -0.58 -30.99
CA ALA A 177 -10.56 -0.41 -31.00
C ALA A 177 -9.96 -0.97 -32.29
N SER A 178 -10.42 -2.14 -32.75
CA SER A 178 -10.01 -2.69 -34.04
C SER A 178 -10.40 -1.80 -35.22
N GLU A 179 -11.62 -1.26 -35.22
CA GLU A 179 -12.12 -0.38 -36.28
C GLU A 179 -11.25 0.87 -36.37
N LEU A 180 -10.91 1.46 -35.23
CA LEU A 180 -10.01 2.62 -35.20
C LEU A 180 -8.61 2.28 -35.71
N VAL A 181 -8.02 1.17 -35.25
CA VAL A 181 -6.70 0.71 -35.75
C VAL A 181 -6.75 0.44 -37.25
N THR A 182 -7.80 -0.22 -37.75
CA THR A 182 -8.04 -0.48 -39.18
C THR A 182 -8.10 0.82 -39.96
N LEU A 183 -8.88 1.78 -39.47
CA LEU A 183 -9.12 3.06 -40.11
C LEU A 183 -7.83 3.87 -40.25
N PHE A 184 -7.01 3.95 -39.19
CA PHE A 184 -5.70 4.60 -39.27
C PHE A 184 -4.74 3.82 -40.18
N ALA A 185 -4.65 2.50 -40.04
CA ALA A 185 -3.73 1.66 -40.82
C ALA A 185 -3.98 1.75 -42.34
N LYS A 186 -5.26 1.71 -42.77
CA LYS A 186 -5.66 1.88 -44.18
C LYS A 186 -5.23 3.22 -44.78
N ASN A 187 -5.24 4.27 -43.95
CA ASN A 187 -4.98 5.65 -44.39
C ASN A 187 -3.52 6.11 -44.17
N LEU A 188 -2.60 5.20 -43.81
CA LEU A 188 -1.18 5.55 -43.63
C LEU A 188 -0.44 5.75 -44.96
N LYS A 189 -0.07 7.00 -45.24
CA LYS A 189 0.88 7.37 -46.32
C LYS A 189 2.29 6.80 -46.06
N SER A 190 3.14 6.81 -47.09
CA SER A 190 4.51 6.24 -47.03
C SER A 190 5.43 6.94 -46.02
N ASN A 191 5.23 8.23 -45.79
CA ASN A 191 5.96 9.07 -44.83
C ASN A 191 5.30 9.12 -43.43
N HIS A 192 4.21 8.36 -43.21
CA HIS A 192 3.50 8.31 -41.93
C HIS A 192 3.88 7.07 -41.13
N LYS A 193 4.02 7.25 -39.82
CA LYS A 193 4.25 6.19 -38.84
C LYS A 193 3.12 6.19 -37.81
N LEU A 194 2.75 5.01 -37.34
CA LEU A 194 1.70 4.83 -36.33
C LEU A 194 2.27 4.17 -35.07
N LEU A 195 2.09 4.81 -33.93
CA LEU A 195 2.45 4.31 -32.61
C LEU A 195 1.18 4.16 -31.78
N ILE A 196 0.90 2.95 -31.30
CA ILE A 196 -0.31 2.65 -30.55
C ILE A 196 0.08 2.16 -29.16
N THR A 197 -0.48 2.74 -28.10
CA THR A 197 -0.30 2.19 -26.74
C THR A 197 -1.52 1.33 -26.37
N THR A 198 -1.26 0.14 -25.82
CA THR A 198 -2.30 -0.78 -25.34
C THR A 198 -1.85 -1.51 -24.07
N ARG A 199 -2.79 -2.10 -23.33
CA ARG A 199 -2.48 -2.90 -22.13
C ARG A 199 -1.98 -4.29 -22.50
N LEU A 200 -1.02 -4.78 -21.72
CA LEU A 200 -0.65 -6.19 -21.72
C LEU A 200 -1.79 -7.00 -21.06
N PHE A 201 -2.36 -7.93 -21.81
CA PHE A 201 -3.45 -8.81 -21.40
C PHE A 201 -2.90 -10.18 -20.98
N GLN A 202 -3.23 -10.62 -19.77
CA GLN A 202 -2.81 -11.90 -19.16
C GLN A 202 -1.29 -12.19 -19.18
N ASN A 203 -0.45 -11.16 -19.17
CA ASN A 203 1.01 -11.27 -19.33
C ASN A 203 1.44 -11.98 -20.63
N ASP A 204 0.61 -11.91 -21.66
CA ASP A 204 0.81 -12.58 -22.94
C ASP A 204 0.77 -11.53 -24.05
N VAL A 205 1.95 -11.27 -24.61
CA VAL A 205 2.14 -10.29 -25.69
C VAL A 205 1.28 -10.67 -26.90
N LYS A 206 1.29 -11.94 -27.31
CA LYS A 206 0.54 -12.42 -28.48
C LYS A 206 -0.95 -12.21 -28.30
N LYS A 207 -1.52 -12.58 -27.15
CA LYS A 207 -2.95 -12.34 -26.88
C LYS A 207 -3.31 -10.86 -26.86
N SER A 208 -2.39 -10.00 -26.42
CA SER A 208 -2.63 -8.56 -26.33
C SER A 208 -2.77 -7.89 -27.69
N ILE A 209 -2.14 -8.48 -28.71
CA ILE A 209 -2.04 -7.90 -30.05
C ILE A 209 -2.65 -8.78 -31.15
N SER A 210 -3.08 -10.01 -30.85
CA SER A 210 -3.53 -10.98 -31.86
C SER A 210 -4.65 -10.43 -32.74
N MET A 211 -5.62 -9.74 -32.12
CA MET A 211 -6.73 -9.13 -32.85
C MET A 211 -6.26 -8.01 -33.79
N TYR A 212 -5.29 -7.21 -33.37
CA TYR A 212 -4.71 -6.17 -34.22
C TYR A 212 -3.82 -6.78 -35.31
N ALA A 213 -3.06 -7.82 -34.99
CA ALA A 213 -2.20 -8.54 -35.93
C ALA A 213 -3.01 -9.09 -37.11
N THR A 214 -4.12 -9.78 -36.85
CA THR A 214 -5.03 -10.29 -37.89
C THR A 214 -5.49 -9.18 -38.82
N ILE A 215 -5.93 -8.05 -38.26
CA ILE A 215 -6.38 -6.90 -39.05
C ILE A 215 -5.27 -6.31 -39.90
N LEU A 216 -4.06 -6.17 -39.35
CA LEU A 216 -2.93 -5.62 -40.08
C LEU A 216 -2.52 -6.54 -41.23
N PHE A 217 -2.54 -7.86 -41.03
CA PHE A 217 -2.30 -8.84 -42.08
C PHE A 217 -3.36 -8.79 -43.19
N ASP A 218 -4.63 -8.61 -42.84
CA ASP A 218 -5.72 -8.41 -43.81
C ASP A 218 -5.57 -7.11 -44.64
N LEU A 219 -4.74 -6.17 -44.18
CA LEU A 219 -4.39 -4.93 -44.87
C LEU A 219 -3.04 -5.00 -45.60
N ASP A 220 -2.50 -6.21 -45.80
CA ASP A 220 -1.18 -6.46 -46.39
C ASP A 220 -0.01 -5.82 -45.60
N ILE A 221 -0.19 -5.59 -44.28
CA ILE A 221 0.84 -5.11 -43.37
C ILE A 221 1.42 -6.30 -42.61
N PHE A 222 2.42 -6.94 -43.23
CA PHE A 222 3.03 -8.18 -42.72
C PHE A 222 4.12 -7.99 -41.66
N SER A 223 4.50 -6.75 -41.35
CA SER A 223 5.52 -6.48 -40.34
C SER A 223 5.16 -5.28 -39.47
N PHE A 224 5.16 -5.47 -38.16
CA PHE A 224 4.98 -4.40 -37.18
C PHE A 224 5.83 -4.66 -35.93
N GLY A 225 6.20 -3.58 -35.24
CA GLY A 225 6.99 -3.66 -34.02
C GLY A 225 6.13 -3.72 -32.77
N VAL A 226 6.64 -4.38 -31.74
CA VAL A 226 6.08 -4.38 -30.40
C VAL A 226 7.18 -4.01 -29.40
N ILE A 227 6.88 -3.08 -28.49
CA ILE A 227 7.73 -2.68 -27.38
C ILE A 227 7.00 -3.07 -26.10
N THR A 228 7.55 -4.03 -25.36
CA THR A 228 6.98 -4.48 -24.08
C THR A 228 7.66 -3.77 -22.93
N ILE A 229 6.95 -2.84 -22.29
CA ILE A 229 7.42 -2.14 -21.10
C ILE A 229 7.26 -3.05 -19.88
N LYS A 230 8.38 -3.29 -19.19
CA LYS A 230 8.46 -4.00 -17.92
C LYS A 230 8.43 -3.05 -16.73
N SER A 231 8.22 -3.62 -15.54
CA SER A 231 8.38 -2.90 -14.28
C SER A 231 9.82 -2.40 -14.09
N PHE A 232 9.98 -1.36 -13.28
CA PHE A 232 11.31 -0.82 -12.94
C PHE A 232 12.18 -1.87 -12.26
N SER A 233 13.49 -1.73 -12.38
CA SER A 233 14.46 -2.51 -11.59
C SER A 233 14.80 -1.72 -10.32
N LYS A 234 15.62 -2.32 -9.44
CA LYS A 234 16.14 -1.60 -8.27
C LYS A 234 16.99 -0.39 -8.65
N THR A 235 17.68 -0.42 -9.80
CA THR A 235 18.49 0.72 -10.27
C THR A 235 17.59 1.86 -10.72
N HIS A 236 16.54 1.57 -11.51
CA HIS A 236 15.55 2.55 -11.92
C HIS A 236 14.84 3.21 -10.73
N ILE A 237 14.50 2.45 -9.69
CA ILE A 237 13.86 3.01 -8.48
C ILE A 237 14.81 3.99 -7.77
N LYS A 238 16.09 3.65 -7.63
CA LYS A 238 17.09 4.52 -7.01
C LYS A 238 17.24 5.83 -7.77
N GLU A 239 17.47 5.74 -9.07
CA GLU A 239 17.61 6.90 -9.95
C GLU A 239 16.34 7.77 -9.93
N TRP A 240 15.15 7.16 -9.88
CA TRP A 240 13.89 7.93 -9.79
C TRP A 240 13.83 8.73 -8.50
N ILE A 241 14.15 8.10 -7.38
CA ILE A 241 14.16 8.76 -6.07
C ILE A 241 15.18 9.91 -6.09
N GLU A 242 16.39 9.67 -6.55
CA GLU A 242 17.43 10.71 -6.64
C GLU A 242 16.98 11.90 -7.49
N ASN A 243 16.46 11.65 -8.70
CA ASN A 243 15.95 12.70 -9.60
C ASN A 243 14.77 13.46 -8.98
N TYR A 244 13.84 12.74 -8.37
CA TYR A 244 12.64 13.33 -7.77
C TYR A 244 12.96 14.27 -6.62
N PHE A 245 13.82 13.84 -5.70
CA PHE A 245 14.20 14.65 -4.54
C PHE A 245 15.11 15.82 -4.93
N TRP A 246 16.06 15.62 -5.84
CA TRP A 246 16.88 16.70 -6.39
C TRP A 246 16.03 17.79 -7.04
N PHE A 247 15.06 17.40 -7.88
CA PHE A 247 14.20 18.35 -8.55
C PHE A 247 13.28 19.10 -7.57
N LYS A 248 12.81 18.41 -6.53
CA LYS A 248 11.98 19.01 -5.48
C LYS A 248 12.75 19.99 -4.61
N GLU A 249 13.98 19.68 -4.24
CA GLU A 249 14.88 20.61 -3.56
C GLU A 249 15.07 21.90 -4.39
N LYS A 250 15.25 21.75 -5.70
CA LYS A 250 15.41 22.90 -6.62
C LYS A 250 14.17 23.80 -6.68
N ILE A 251 12.96 23.23 -6.64
CA ILE A 251 11.70 23.99 -6.66
C ILE A 251 11.37 24.60 -5.29
N GLU A 252 11.55 23.85 -4.21
CA GLU A 252 11.10 24.25 -2.87
C GLU A 252 12.16 24.95 -2.04
N HIS A 253 13.41 25.03 -2.53
CA HIS A 253 14.57 25.60 -1.84
C HIS A 253 14.78 25.01 -0.43
N LYS A 254 14.58 23.69 -0.30
CA LYS A 254 14.77 22.94 0.95
C LYS A 254 15.64 21.73 0.68
N TYR A 255 16.61 21.48 1.56
CA TYR A 255 17.39 20.25 1.52
C TYR A 255 16.47 19.05 1.84
N LEU A 256 16.28 18.19 0.85
CA LEU A 256 15.48 16.97 0.97
C LEU A 256 16.38 15.80 0.52
N SER A 257 16.96 15.07 1.47
CA SER A 257 17.70 13.85 1.17
C SER A 257 16.86 12.63 1.54
N PHE A 258 16.70 11.71 0.59
CA PHE A 258 16.06 10.42 0.84
C PHE A 258 16.77 9.34 0.03
N GLU A 259 17.21 8.28 0.70
CA GLU A 259 17.91 7.17 0.04
C GLU A 259 17.02 5.93 -0.08
N TYR A 260 17.18 5.17 -1.17
CA TYR A 260 16.56 3.84 -1.29
C TYR A 260 16.94 2.89 -0.13
N SER A 261 18.12 3.08 0.47
CA SER A 261 18.58 2.41 1.70
C SER A 261 17.55 2.49 2.82
N GLU A 262 16.89 3.63 2.94
CA GLU A 262 15.98 3.96 4.02
C GLU A 262 14.65 3.22 3.84
N ILE A 263 14.16 3.07 2.61
CA ILE A 263 13.02 2.19 2.29
C ILE A 263 13.25 0.76 2.80
N LYS A 264 14.47 0.24 2.63
CA LYS A 264 14.85 -1.11 3.08
C LYS A 264 14.86 -1.26 4.59
N ARG A 265 15.18 -0.19 5.32
CA ARG A 265 15.09 -0.15 6.79
C ARG A 265 13.65 -0.03 7.26
N TRP A 266 12.82 0.71 6.55
CA TRP A 266 11.49 1.07 7.02
C TRP A 266 10.43 0.00 6.74
N LYS A 267 10.38 -0.56 5.53
CA LYS A 267 9.39 -1.59 5.12
C LYS A 267 9.91 -2.44 3.96
N LYS A 268 10.51 -3.61 4.24
CA LYS A 268 10.99 -4.57 3.21
C LYS A 268 9.92 -4.91 2.16
N GLY A 269 8.67 -4.98 2.62
CA GLY A 269 7.48 -5.25 1.83
C GLY A 269 7.08 -4.26 0.74
N LEU A 270 7.28 -2.96 0.98
CA LEU A 270 6.85 -1.91 0.06
C LEU A 270 7.64 -1.96 -1.26
N GLN A 271 8.86 -2.50 -1.20
CA GLN A 271 9.78 -2.58 -2.33
C GLN A 271 9.16 -3.21 -3.56
N SER A 272 8.34 -4.24 -3.41
CA SER A 272 7.67 -4.90 -4.53
C SER A 272 6.72 -3.96 -5.26
N ALA A 273 5.94 -3.16 -4.52
CA ALA A 273 4.98 -2.23 -5.10
C ALA A 273 5.68 -1.07 -5.83
N LEU A 274 6.85 -0.64 -5.35
CA LEU A 274 7.66 0.44 -5.94
C LEU A 274 8.29 0.10 -7.29
N HIS A 275 8.29 -1.18 -7.70
CA HIS A 275 8.64 -1.54 -9.08
C HIS A 275 7.62 -1.00 -10.10
N ASN A 276 6.42 -0.60 -9.65
CA ASN A 276 5.46 0.13 -10.46
C ASN A 276 5.74 1.65 -10.40
N PRO A 277 6.07 2.32 -11.53
CA PRO A 277 6.38 3.75 -11.57
C PRO A 277 5.27 4.66 -11.02
N LEU A 278 3.99 4.33 -11.25
CA LEU A 278 2.87 5.10 -10.69
C LEU A 278 2.86 5.02 -9.16
N MET A 279 3.11 3.83 -8.61
CA MET A 279 3.19 3.63 -7.16
C MET A 279 4.40 4.34 -6.57
N LEU A 280 5.54 4.30 -7.26
CA LEU A 280 6.76 5.02 -6.87
C LEU A 280 6.56 6.54 -6.86
N PHE A 281 5.89 7.09 -7.87
CA PHE A 281 5.55 8.51 -7.89
C PHE A 281 4.69 8.92 -6.69
N LEU A 282 3.64 8.14 -6.38
CA LEU A 282 2.77 8.43 -5.25
C LEU A 282 3.47 8.26 -3.92
N PHE A 283 4.35 7.27 -3.81
CA PHE A 283 5.21 7.09 -2.65
C PHE A 283 6.08 8.32 -2.41
N CYS A 284 6.75 8.83 -3.44
CA CYS A 284 7.59 10.03 -3.32
C CYS A 284 6.75 11.29 -2.99
N GLU A 285 5.58 11.47 -3.62
CA GLU A 285 4.67 12.57 -3.27
C GLU A 285 4.21 12.50 -1.81
N HIS A 286 3.76 11.33 -1.39
CA HIS A 286 3.27 11.09 -0.03
C HIS A 286 4.40 11.28 0.99
N PHE A 287 5.60 10.81 0.68
CA PHE A 287 6.76 11.02 1.55
C PHE A 287 7.04 12.50 1.75
N ILE A 288 7.20 13.28 0.66
CA ILE A 288 7.52 14.72 0.76
C ILE A 288 6.48 15.50 1.56
N ASN A 289 5.21 15.24 1.31
CA ASN A 289 4.13 15.93 2.02
C ASN A 289 4.17 15.69 3.53
N ASN A 290 4.75 14.57 3.97
CA ASN A 290 4.79 14.16 5.37
C ASN A 290 6.18 14.29 6.03
N ILE A 291 7.23 14.73 5.33
CA ILE A 291 8.63 14.84 5.83
C ILE A 291 8.74 15.55 7.20
N LYS A 292 7.82 16.45 7.55
CA LYS A 292 7.85 17.21 8.81
C LYS A 292 7.37 16.42 10.04
N GLU A 293 6.66 15.32 9.83
CA GLU A 293 5.97 14.57 10.90
C GLU A 293 6.42 13.11 11.00
N ILE A 294 7.39 12.69 10.18
CA ILE A 294 7.87 11.31 10.18
C ILE A 294 8.66 11.05 11.47
N ASN A 295 7.94 10.60 12.50
CA ASN A 295 8.48 9.63 13.41
C ASN A 295 8.70 8.36 12.57
N TYR A 296 9.97 8.05 12.26
CA TYR A 296 10.38 7.03 11.27
C TYR A 296 9.77 5.63 11.50
N ASP A 297 9.14 5.40 12.64
CA ASP A 297 8.52 4.14 13.03
C ASP A 297 7.09 3.91 12.48
N ILE A 298 6.36 4.97 12.05
CA ILE A 298 4.96 4.85 11.60
C ILE A 298 4.77 5.45 10.20
N TYR A 299 5.27 4.77 9.17
CA TYR A 299 4.86 5.07 7.79
C TYR A 299 3.40 4.63 7.58
N ASP A 300 2.55 5.56 7.15
CA ASP A 300 1.12 5.37 6.94
C ASP A 300 0.82 4.67 5.60
N ILE A 301 1.08 3.37 5.57
CA ILE A 301 0.81 2.50 4.41
C ILE A 301 -0.67 2.59 4.01
N TYR A 302 -1.58 2.69 4.98
CA TYR A 302 -3.00 2.85 4.71
C TYR A 302 -3.27 4.10 3.87
N ASN A 303 -2.76 5.27 4.26
CA ASN A 303 -2.98 6.52 3.53
C ASN A 303 -2.34 6.49 2.13
N LEU A 304 -1.17 5.86 1.98
CA LEU A 304 -0.55 5.67 0.67
C LEU A 304 -1.46 4.86 -0.29
N TYR A 305 -2.00 3.72 0.15
CA TYR A 305 -2.92 2.92 -0.66
C TYR A 305 -4.28 3.60 -0.84
N SER A 306 -4.77 4.33 0.17
CA SER A 306 -5.97 5.17 0.07
C SER A 306 -5.83 6.20 -1.05
N ASP A 307 -4.73 6.95 -1.09
CA ASP A 307 -4.44 7.95 -2.13
C ASP A 307 -4.37 7.31 -3.52
N PHE A 308 -3.69 6.17 -3.65
CA PHE A 308 -3.61 5.43 -4.92
C PHE A 308 -4.99 4.98 -5.41
N VAL A 309 -5.78 4.34 -4.54
CA VAL A 309 -7.13 3.89 -4.89
C VAL A 309 -8.03 5.07 -5.21
N ASN A 310 -7.96 6.15 -4.44
CA ASN A 310 -8.76 7.36 -4.66
C ASN A 310 -8.48 8.01 -6.01
N LYS A 311 -7.21 8.23 -6.34
CA LYS A 311 -6.80 8.80 -7.63
C LYS A 311 -7.19 7.87 -8.78
N THR A 312 -7.04 6.56 -8.62
CA THR A 312 -7.33 5.57 -9.67
C THR A 312 -8.83 5.41 -9.94
N VAL A 313 -9.66 5.33 -8.89
CA VAL A 313 -11.13 5.25 -9.02
C VAL A 313 -11.68 6.53 -9.61
N LYS A 314 -11.22 7.70 -9.13
CA LYS A 314 -11.62 8.98 -9.71
C LYS A 314 -11.26 9.07 -11.19
N GLY A 315 -10.01 8.72 -11.54
CA GLY A 315 -9.54 8.71 -12.92
C GLY A 315 -10.34 7.79 -13.85
N LYS A 316 -10.83 6.65 -13.35
CA LYS A 316 -11.69 5.73 -14.13
C LYS A 316 -13.01 6.39 -14.57
N PHE A 317 -13.54 7.32 -13.77
CA PHE A 317 -14.83 7.98 -14.01
C PHE A 317 -14.70 9.48 -14.34
N ASP A 318 -13.51 9.93 -14.75
CA ASP A 318 -13.24 11.34 -15.08
C ASP A 318 -14.01 11.80 -16.33
N LEU A 319 -14.31 10.90 -17.28
CA LEU A 319 -15.06 11.23 -18.49
C LEU A 319 -16.55 11.49 -18.20
N GLU A 320 -17.18 10.71 -17.32
CA GLU A 320 -18.54 10.98 -16.82
C GLU A 320 -18.57 12.32 -16.06
N THR A 321 -17.49 12.63 -15.34
CA THR A 321 -17.33 13.90 -14.61
C THR A 321 -17.25 15.11 -15.55
N LYS A 322 -16.56 14.97 -16.70
CA LYS A 322 -16.46 16.03 -17.74
C LYS A 322 -17.77 16.28 -18.49
N LYS A 323 -18.69 15.30 -18.53
CA LYS A 323 -19.99 15.43 -19.22
C LYS A 323 -21.08 16.16 -18.41
N GLY A 324 -20.76 16.73 -17.24
CA GLY A 324 -21.51 17.86 -16.68
C GLY A 324 -22.37 17.60 -15.44
N SER A 325 -22.46 16.38 -14.91
CA SER A 325 -23.12 16.13 -13.62
C SER A 325 -22.08 16.04 -12.51
N LYS A 326 -22.06 16.97 -11.54
CA LYS A 326 -21.12 16.89 -10.40
C LYS A 326 -21.56 15.93 -9.28
N GLN A 327 -22.85 15.59 -9.18
CA GLN A 327 -23.42 14.74 -8.10
C GLN A 327 -23.49 13.25 -8.44
N ILE A 328 -23.69 12.89 -9.71
CA ILE A 328 -23.76 11.50 -10.19
C ILE A 328 -22.40 10.76 -10.08
N PRO A 329 -21.24 11.40 -10.34
CA PRO A 329 -19.94 10.71 -10.31
C PRO A 329 -19.51 10.23 -8.92
N SER A 330 -19.84 10.94 -7.83
CA SER A 330 -19.43 10.51 -6.50
C SER A 330 -20.16 9.23 -6.06
N GLN A 331 -21.48 9.16 -6.29
CA GLN A 331 -22.26 7.95 -6.02
C GLN A 331 -21.76 6.75 -6.84
N ILE A 332 -21.46 6.96 -8.12
CA ILE A 332 -20.89 5.92 -8.99
C ILE A 332 -19.52 5.44 -8.48
N GLN A 333 -18.66 6.35 -8.01
CA GLN A 333 -17.36 6.00 -7.43
C GLN A 333 -17.51 5.17 -6.15
N ASP A 334 -18.48 5.51 -5.29
CA ASP A 334 -18.74 4.80 -4.04
C ASP A 334 -19.31 3.40 -4.31
N GLU A 335 -20.27 3.27 -5.23
CA GLU A 335 -20.80 1.97 -5.68
C GLU A 335 -19.68 1.10 -6.27
N TYR A 336 -18.79 1.69 -7.06
CA TYR A 336 -17.65 0.96 -7.61
C TYR A 336 -16.71 0.46 -6.51
N ARG A 337 -16.44 1.26 -5.48
CA ARG A 337 -15.67 0.80 -4.31
C ARG A 337 -16.40 -0.33 -3.58
N GLY A 338 -17.72 -0.27 -3.46
CA GLY A 338 -18.54 -1.36 -2.92
C GLY A 338 -18.32 -2.67 -3.68
N ILE A 339 -18.30 -2.61 -5.01
CA ILE A 339 -17.98 -3.76 -5.88
C ILE A 339 -16.56 -4.28 -5.61
N LEU A 340 -15.56 -3.40 -5.57
CA LEU A 340 -14.17 -3.81 -5.30
C LEU A 340 -14.02 -4.50 -3.93
N LYS A 341 -14.72 -4.02 -2.89
CA LYS A 341 -14.76 -4.67 -1.56
C LYS A 341 -15.37 -6.06 -1.63
N LYS A 342 -16.51 -6.22 -2.31
CA LYS A 342 -17.17 -7.53 -2.47
C LYS A 342 -16.32 -8.55 -3.22
N ILE A 343 -15.63 -8.11 -4.29
CA ILE A 343 -14.68 -8.96 -5.02
C ILE A 343 -13.52 -9.37 -4.10
N SER A 344 -12.97 -8.44 -3.32
CA SER A 344 -11.86 -8.71 -2.38
C SER A 344 -12.22 -9.77 -1.34
N PHE A 345 -13.41 -9.67 -0.73
CA PHE A 345 -13.92 -10.69 0.21
C PHE A 345 -14.10 -12.04 -0.48
N SER A 346 -14.65 -12.05 -1.68
CA SER A 346 -14.91 -13.28 -2.43
C SER A 346 -13.60 -13.99 -2.77
N ILE A 347 -12.57 -13.25 -3.22
CA ILE A 347 -11.24 -13.80 -3.48
C ILE A 347 -10.67 -14.46 -2.21
N LEU A 348 -10.64 -13.77 -1.06
CA LEU A 348 -10.07 -14.37 0.15
C LEU A 348 -10.87 -15.55 0.68
N ARG A 349 -12.20 -15.51 0.56
CA ARG A 349 -13.06 -16.63 0.99
C ARG A 349 -12.76 -17.90 0.20
N HIS A 350 -12.49 -17.79 -1.11
CA HIS A 350 -12.17 -18.94 -1.97
C HIS A 350 -10.73 -19.45 -1.79
N ASN A 351 -9.81 -18.58 -1.38
CA ASN A 351 -8.39 -18.93 -1.17
C ASN A 351 -8.07 -19.36 0.26
N TYR A 352 -9.09 -19.74 1.04
CA TYR A 352 -8.94 -20.09 2.45
C TYR A 352 -7.89 -21.20 2.72
N LEU A 353 -7.75 -22.15 1.78
CA LEU A 353 -6.80 -23.27 1.87
C LEU A 353 -5.39 -22.93 1.38
N ASN A 354 -5.20 -21.82 0.66
CA ASN A 354 -3.88 -21.33 0.24
C ASN A 354 -3.27 -20.61 1.45
N GLN A 355 -2.69 -21.42 2.34
CA GLN A 355 -2.23 -20.99 3.65
C GLN A 355 -0.95 -20.15 3.51
N TYR A 356 -0.95 -18.98 4.18
CA TYR A 356 0.21 -18.09 4.35
C TYR A 356 1.43 -18.85 4.88
N GLU A 357 2.57 -18.76 4.20
CA GLU A 357 3.84 -19.15 4.82
C GLU A 357 4.12 -18.14 5.94
N LEU A 358 3.94 -18.60 7.19
CA LEU A 358 4.32 -17.85 8.37
C LEU A 358 5.85 -17.76 8.40
N ASN A 359 6.43 -16.67 7.90
CA ASN A 359 7.79 -16.33 8.26
C ASN A 359 7.76 -15.39 9.48
N PRO A 360 8.06 -15.90 10.70
CA PRO A 360 8.09 -15.08 11.91
C PRO A 360 9.15 -13.97 11.89
N GLU A 361 10.15 -14.07 11.00
CA GLU A 361 11.22 -13.07 10.84
C GLU A 361 10.88 -11.96 9.83
N ASN A 362 9.80 -12.11 9.04
CA ASN A 362 9.42 -11.13 8.03
C ASN A 362 8.43 -10.09 8.59
N GLU A 363 9.02 -8.97 8.99
CA GLU A 363 8.36 -7.68 9.09
C GLU A 363 7.78 -7.23 7.75
N PHE A 364 6.48 -6.90 7.78
CA PHE A 364 5.71 -6.16 6.76
C PHE A 364 5.64 -6.71 5.33
N ILE A 365 4.38 -6.94 4.92
CA ILE A 365 3.87 -7.33 3.60
C ILE A 365 4.31 -8.75 3.22
N ASP A 366 3.31 -9.60 3.03
CA ASP A 366 3.45 -10.88 2.37
C ASP A 366 4.20 -10.58 1.08
N THR A 367 5.42 -11.12 0.95
CA THR A 367 6.06 -11.21 -0.35
C THR A 367 4.95 -11.61 -1.31
N ASN A 368 4.64 -10.81 -2.33
CA ASN A 368 3.45 -10.90 -3.21
C ASN A 368 3.44 -12.21 -4.05
N ILE A 369 3.75 -13.32 -3.40
CA ILE A 369 4.08 -14.67 -3.85
C ILE A 369 2.80 -15.50 -3.79
N GLN A 370 1.94 -15.26 -2.80
CA GLN A 370 0.65 -15.94 -2.74
C GLN A 370 -0.31 -15.40 -3.78
N LEU A 371 -0.68 -16.26 -4.72
CA LEU A 371 -1.64 -15.94 -5.78
C LEU A 371 -3.06 -16.03 -5.21
N PHE A 372 -3.64 -14.89 -4.83
CA PHE A 372 -5.06 -14.82 -4.45
C PHE A 372 -5.93 -14.61 -5.69
N SER A 373 -6.68 -15.62 -6.09
CA SER A 373 -7.51 -15.56 -7.29
C SER A 373 -8.82 -16.30 -7.14
N ILE A 374 -9.84 -15.90 -7.89
CA ILE A 374 -11.15 -16.55 -7.91
C ILE A 374 -11.55 -16.83 -9.36
N SER A 375 -12.33 -17.88 -9.62
CA SER A 375 -12.76 -18.16 -10.98
C SER A 375 -13.72 -17.09 -11.51
N GLU A 376 -13.71 -16.88 -12.82
CA GLU A 376 -14.61 -15.93 -13.49
C GLU A 376 -16.08 -16.26 -13.19
N ASN A 377 -16.48 -17.53 -13.26
CA ASN A 377 -17.86 -17.98 -12.99
C ASN A 377 -18.33 -17.63 -11.57
N GLU A 378 -17.47 -17.80 -10.55
CA GLU A 378 -17.81 -17.48 -9.17
C GLU A 378 -17.98 -15.96 -8.96
N ILE A 379 -17.19 -15.15 -9.68
CA ILE A 379 -17.38 -13.70 -9.71
C ILE A 379 -18.69 -13.32 -10.38
N GLU A 380 -19.09 -14.00 -11.46
CA GLU A 380 -20.35 -13.67 -12.13
C GLU A 380 -21.53 -13.80 -11.16
N VAL A 381 -21.54 -14.85 -10.35
CA VAL A 381 -22.54 -15.06 -9.30
C VAL A 381 -22.46 -13.96 -8.25
N THR A 382 -21.25 -13.59 -7.84
CA THR A 382 -21.00 -12.55 -6.83
C THR A 382 -21.48 -11.17 -7.28
N LEU A 383 -21.31 -10.83 -8.56
CA LEU A 383 -21.53 -9.47 -9.06
C LEU A 383 -22.92 -9.22 -9.64
N LYS A 384 -23.74 -10.26 -9.81
CA LYS A 384 -25.03 -10.15 -10.51
C LYS A 384 -25.92 -9.05 -9.95
N THR A 385 -26.20 -9.09 -8.64
CA THR A 385 -27.06 -8.10 -7.96
C THR A 385 -26.45 -6.70 -7.95
N GLU A 386 -25.12 -6.61 -8.02
CA GLU A 386 -24.39 -5.36 -7.84
C GLU A 386 -24.37 -4.58 -9.14
N ILE A 387 -24.23 -5.30 -10.26
CA ILE A 387 -24.34 -4.73 -11.60
C ILE A 387 -25.76 -4.26 -11.84
N GLU A 388 -26.78 -5.04 -11.47
CA GLU A 388 -28.19 -4.63 -11.55
C GLU A 388 -28.44 -3.32 -10.77
N HIS A 389 -27.89 -3.21 -9.55
CA HIS A 389 -27.97 -1.99 -8.75
C HIS A 389 -27.22 -0.82 -9.40
N PHE A 390 -26.00 -1.04 -9.86
CA PHE A 390 -25.17 -0.03 -10.52
C PHE A 390 -25.86 0.54 -11.78
N ILE A 391 -26.51 -0.30 -12.59
CA ILE A 391 -27.29 0.11 -13.77
C ILE A 391 -28.46 1.01 -13.37
N SER A 392 -29.17 0.64 -12.29
CA SER A 392 -30.33 1.40 -11.82
C SER A 392 -29.96 2.83 -11.39
N ILE A 393 -28.78 3.02 -10.81
CA ILE A 393 -28.28 4.32 -10.33
C ILE A 393 -27.67 5.13 -11.47
N SER A 394 -26.98 4.48 -12.41
CA SER A 394 -26.24 5.14 -13.48
C SER A 394 -27.10 5.60 -14.67
N ALA A 395 -28.42 5.32 -14.66
CA ALA A 395 -29.36 5.59 -15.75
C ALA A 395 -28.93 5.00 -17.11
N ILE A 396 -28.14 3.93 -17.07
CA ILE A 396 -27.64 3.17 -18.21
C ILE A 396 -28.77 2.24 -18.70
N SER A 397 -28.90 2.05 -20.02
CA SER A 397 -29.95 1.16 -20.55
C SER A 397 -29.63 -0.30 -20.25
N LYS A 398 -30.65 -1.17 -20.13
CA LYS A 398 -30.44 -2.62 -19.90
C LYS A 398 -29.59 -3.29 -20.99
N GLU A 399 -29.63 -2.76 -22.21
CA GLU A 399 -28.82 -3.24 -23.33
C GLU A 399 -27.31 -3.04 -23.13
N GLN A 400 -26.92 -2.19 -22.19
CA GLN A 400 -25.52 -1.87 -21.84
C GLN A 400 -25.00 -2.66 -20.63
N GLU A 401 -25.77 -3.60 -20.09
CA GLU A 401 -25.42 -4.41 -18.91
C GLU A 401 -24.14 -5.24 -19.09
N ALA A 402 -24.06 -6.04 -20.16
CA ALA A 402 -22.89 -6.88 -20.42
C ALA A 402 -21.60 -6.06 -20.70
N PRO A 403 -21.64 -4.98 -21.51
CA PRO A 403 -20.49 -4.09 -21.67
C PRO A 403 -20.06 -3.37 -20.39
N LEU A 404 -21.01 -2.96 -19.53
CA LEU A 404 -20.72 -2.35 -18.25
C LEU A 404 -20.00 -3.33 -17.32
N LYS A 405 -20.48 -4.57 -17.23
CA LYS A 405 -19.82 -5.65 -16.47
C LYS A 405 -18.37 -5.82 -16.90
N TYR A 406 -18.11 -5.88 -18.20
CA TYR A 406 -16.76 -5.99 -18.74
C TYR A 406 -15.89 -4.78 -18.35
N ASN A 407 -16.42 -3.56 -18.41
CA ASN A 407 -15.70 -2.35 -18.00
C ASN A 407 -15.35 -2.37 -16.50
N LEU A 408 -16.28 -2.78 -15.64
CA LEU A 408 -16.09 -2.85 -14.19
C LEU A 408 -14.95 -3.81 -13.81
N LEU A 409 -14.87 -4.96 -14.50
CA LEU A 409 -13.87 -6.01 -14.29
C LEU A 409 -12.55 -5.75 -15.04
N ASN A 410 -12.58 -5.10 -16.20
CA ASN A 410 -11.41 -4.68 -16.96
C ASN A 410 -10.85 -3.36 -16.40
N CYS A 411 -10.45 -3.38 -15.13
CA CYS A 411 -9.98 -2.22 -14.42
C CYS A 411 -8.50 -2.28 -14.08
N TYR A 412 -7.99 -1.15 -13.61
CA TYR A 412 -6.60 -0.95 -13.26
C TYR A 412 -6.08 -1.92 -12.20
N PHE A 413 -6.95 -2.34 -11.28
CA PHE A 413 -6.60 -3.18 -10.13
C PHE A 413 -6.53 -4.68 -10.43
N PHE A 414 -7.21 -5.15 -11.49
CA PHE A 414 -7.36 -6.58 -11.76
C PHE A 414 -6.53 -7.09 -12.92
N GLU A 415 -6.13 -8.35 -12.83
CA GLU A 415 -5.64 -9.14 -13.96
C GLU A 415 -6.41 -10.47 -14.06
N PHE A 416 -6.69 -10.87 -15.30
CA PHE A 416 -7.23 -12.19 -15.59
C PHE A 416 -6.08 -13.12 -16.00
N TYR A 417 -6.01 -14.30 -15.39
CA TYR A 417 -5.05 -15.34 -15.75
C TYR A 417 -5.75 -16.70 -15.69
N LEU A 418 -5.73 -17.47 -16.78
CA LEU A 418 -6.36 -18.80 -16.88
C LEU A 418 -7.83 -18.83 -16.39
N LYS A 419 -8.65 -17.84 -16.79
CA LYS A 419 -10.06 -17.65 -16.34
C LYS A 419 -10.22 -17.42 -14.83
N GLN A 420 -9.17 -16.96 -14.16
CA GLN A 420 -9.21 -16.52 -12.79
C GLN A 420 -8.95 -15.02 -12.72
N LEU A 421 -9.73 -14.31 -11.90
CA LEU A 421 -9.49 -12.91 -11.58
C LEU A 421 -8.63 -12.82 -10.31
N LYS A 422 -7.64 -11.95 -10.33
CA LYS A 422 -6.89 -11.54 -9.14
C LYS A 422 -6.59 -10.05 -9.15
N PHE A 423 -6.22 -9.52 -8.00
CA PHE A 423 -5.62 -8.18 -7.93
C PHE A 423 -4.16 -8.24 -8.42
N LYS A 424 -3.71 -7.18 -9.10
CA LYS A 424 -2.30 -7.05 -9.53
C LYS A 424 -1.33 -6.86 -8.35
N ASP A 425 -1.84 -6.35 -7.22
CA ASP A 425 -1.13 -6.23 -5.96
C ASP A 425 -2.07 -6.67 -4.82
N ASN A 426 -1.68 -7.69 -4.07
CA ASN A 426 -2.46 -8.20 -2.95
C ASN A 426 -2.69 -7.16 -1.85
N ASN A 427 -1.82 -6.15 -1.72
CA ASN A 427 -2.03 -5.08 -0.74
C ASN A 427 -3.25 -4.22 -1.07
N ILE A 428 -3.65 -4.11 -2.35
CA ILE A 428 -4.90 -3.43 -2.74
C ILE A 428 -6.10 -4.27 -2.28
N LEU A 429 -6.01 -5.59 -2.42
CA LEU A 429 -7.03 -6.51 -1.90
C LEU A 429 -7.15 -6.37 -0.37
N PHE A 430 -6.02 -6.35 0.36
CA PHE A 430 -6.01 -6.19 1.82
C PHE A 430 -6.55 -4.82 2.25
N PHE A 431 -6.23 -3.76 1.50
CA PHE A 431 -6.76 -2.42 1.71
C PHE A 431 -8.29 -2.40 1.64
N PHE A 432 -8.89 -3.00 0.60
CA PHE A 432 -10.36 -3.02 0.47
C PHE A 432 -11.05 -3.81 1.58
N ILE A 433 -10.39 -4.85 2.11
CA ILE A 433 -10.94 -5.59 3.25
C ILE A 433 -10.86 -4.77 4.54
N ALA A 434 -9.73 -4.09 4.77
CA ALA A 434 -9.58 -3.17 5.90
C ALA A 434 -10.64 -2.06 5.84
N GLU A 435 -10.88 -1.49 4.65
CA GLU A 435 -11.93 -0.50 4.42
C GLU A 435 -13.32 -1.03 4.76
N LYS A 436 -13.63 -2.28 4.41
CA LYS A 436 -14.93 -2.89 4.73
C LYS A 436 -15.09 -3.12 6.23
N TYR A 437 -14.06 -3.58 6.92
CA TYR A 437 -14.11 -3.71 8.37
C TYR A 437 -14.28 -2.35 9.03
N TYR A 438 -13.57 -1.32 8.55
CA TYR A 438 -13.74 0.03 9.05
C TYR A 438 -15.19 0.52 8.90
N GLU A 439 -15.84 0.33 7.75
CA GLU A 439 -17.27 0.67 7.58
C GLU A 439 -18.16 0.01 8.63
N ILE A 440 -17.91 -1.28 8.92
CA ILE A 440 -18.67 -2.02 9.94
C ILE A 440 -18.45 -1.41 11.33
N PHE A 441 -17.22 -0.98 11.65
CA PHE A 441 -16.90 -0.28 12.90
C PHE A 441 -17.44 1.16 12.96
N SER A 442 -17.49 1.88 11.84
CA SER A 442 -18.14 3.19 11.78
C SER A 442 -19.63 3.07 12.06
N ASP A 443 -20.27 2.05 11.51
CA ASP A 443 -21.68 1.71 11.77
C ASP A 443 -21.93 1.24 13.21
N PHE A 444 -20.90 0.71 13.90
CA PHE A 444 -21.01 0.17 15.25
C PHE A 444 -21.59 1.19 16.23
N LEU A 445 -21.17 2.45 16.10
CA LEU A 445 -21.63 3.55 16.94
C LEU A 445 -23.14 3.82 16.85
N LEU A 446 -23.79 3.34 15.78
CA LEU A 446 -25.20 3.58 15.49
C LEU A 446 -26.10 2.36 15.74
N LYS A 447 -25.52 1.18 15.96
CA LYS A 447 -26.25 -0.10 16.05
C LYS A 447 -26.27 -0.64 17.49
N ASP A 448 -27.29 -1.44 17.80
CA ASP A 448 -27.28 -2.26 19.01
C ASP A 448 -26.18 -3.34 18.94
N LEU A 449 -25.65 -3.76 20.10
CA LEU A 449 -24.54 -4.71 20.18
C LEU A 449 -24.86 -6.06 19.53
N ASP A 450 -26.09 -6.58 19.67
CA ASP A 450 -26.50 -7.85 19.05
C ASP A 450 -26.48 -7.74 17.52
N VAL A 451 -27.02 -6.64 17.00
CA VAL A 451 -27.10 -6.38 15.56
C VAL A 451 -25.70 -6.21 14.98
N PHE A 452 -24.84 -5.45 15.66
CA PHE A 452 -23.44 -5.29 15.24
C PHE A 452 -22.70 -6.63 15.23
N TYR A 453 -22.75 -7.38 16.33
CA TYR A 453 -21.98 -8.61 16.47
C TYR A 453 -22.37 -9.66 15.41
N ASN A 454 -23.67 -9.84 15.16
CA ASN A 454 -24.15 -10.76 14.13
C ASN A 454 -23.71 -10.32 12.73
N ASN A 455 -23.83 -9.03 12.40
CA ASN A 455 -23.36 -8.48 11.13
C ASN A 455 -21.83 -8.64 10.97
N PHE A 456 -21.05 -8.40 12.04
CA PHE A 456 -19.61 -8.55 12.02
C PHE A 456 -19.17 -10.01 11.84
N LEU A 457 -19.87 -10.95 12.48
CA LEU A 457 -19.61 -12.38 12.37
C LEU A 457 -19.73 -12.91 10.93
N GLU A 458 -20.70 -12.41 10.15
CA GLU A 458 -20.87 -12.75 8.73
C GLU A 458 -19.63 -12.39 7.88
N HIS A 459 -18.93 -11.33 8.28
CA HIS A 459 -17.72 -10.82 7.61
C HIS A 459 -16.42 -11.41 8.18
N CYS A 460 -16.50 -12.28 9.20
CA CYS A 460 -15.34 -13.00 9.74
C CYS A 460 -15.09 -14.35 9.03
N ASN A 461 -15.77 -14.58 7.89
CA ASN A 461 -15.64 -15.79 7.08
C ASN A 461 -14.44 -15.82 6.12
N ILE A 462 -13.48 -14.92 6.33
CA ILE A 462 -12.22 -14.82 5.57
C ILE A 462 -11.03 -15.03 6.52
N PRO A 463 -9.89 -15.54 6.04
CA PRO A 463 -8.71 -15.69 6.87
C PRO A 463 -8.17 -14.33 7.34
N LEU A 464 -7.81 -14.25 8.62
CA LEU A 464 -7.15 -13.06 9.16
C LEU A 464 -5.74 -12.93 8.60
N ASN A 465 -5.42 -11.76 8.05
CA ASN A 465 -4.09 -11.40 7.59
C ASN A 465 -3.58 -10.18 8.38
N ALA A 466 -2.30 -10.19 8.77
CA ALA A 466 -1.72 -9.10 9.55
C ALA A 466 -1.80 -7.73 8.87
N ILE A 467 -1.69 -7.66 7.53
CA ILE A 467 -1.73 -6.40 6.78
C ILE A 467 -3.11 -5.78 6.85
N ILE A 468 -4.17 -6.59 6.74
CA ILE A 468 -5.56 -6.14 6.89
C ILE A 468 -5.74 -5.50 8.27
N ILE A 469 -5.25 -6.16 9.32
CA ILE A 469 -5.35 -5.69 10.70
C ILE A 469 -4.55 -4.40 10.90
N GLU A 470 -3.34 -4.30 10.33
CA GLU A 470 -2.51 -3.10 10.42
C GLU A 470 -3.17 -1.89 9.75
N MET A 471 -3.63 -2.04 8.51
CA MET A 471 -4.33 -0.98 7.78
C MET A 471 -5.60 -0.55 8.52
N LEU A 472 -6.37 -1.51 9.05
CA LEU A 472 -7.55 -1.23 9.86
C LEU A 472 -7.20 -0.44 11.13
N LEU A 473 -6.19 -0.88 11.88
CA LEU A 473 -5.74 -0.19 13.10
C LEU A 473 -5.21 1.22 12.82
N GLN A 474 -4.45 1.42 11.74
CA GLN A 474 -3.99 2.74 11.32
C GLN A 474 -5.17 3.68 11.10
N LYS A 475 -6.16 3.25 10.32
CA LYS A 475 -7.36 4.03 10.04
C LYS A 475 -8.18 4.31 11.31
N LEU A 476 -8.45 3.30 12.14
CA LEU A 476 -9.21 3.44 13.38
C LEU A 476 -8.52 4.39 14.38
N LYS A 477 -7.19 4.35 14.51
CA LYS A 477 -6.43 5.25 15.38
C LYS A 477 -6.42 6.70 14.89
N SER A 478 -6.52 6.91 13.57
CA SER A 478 -6.55 8.24 12.96
C SER A 478 -7.91 8.94 13.02
N ASP A 479 -9.00 8.21 13.28
CA ASP A 479 -10.36 8.74 13.24
C ASP A 479 -10.86 9.14 14.64
N GLU A 480 -10.93 10.45 14.89
CA GLU A 480 -11.39 11.01 16.16
C GLU A 480 -12.86 10.69 16.48
N ASN A 481 -13.69 10.39 15.46
CA ASN A 481 -15.11 10.07 15.66
C ASN A 481 -15.31 8.69 16.31
N LEU A 482 -14.29 7.83 16.28
CA LEU A 482 -14.36 6.44 16.73
C LEU A 482 -13.77 6.21 18.13
N THR A 483 -13.57 7.28 18.91
CA THR A 483 -13.03 7.23 20.27
C THR A 483 -13.82 6.36 21.25
N ASN A 484 -15.09 6.08 20.98
CA ASN A 484 -15.96 5.25 21.82
C ASN A 484 -15.90 3.74 21.54
N ILE A 485 -15.22 3.30 20.47
CA ILE A 485 -15.10 1.87 20.11
C ILE A 485 -14.58 1.03 21.29
N PRO A 486 -13.51 1.42 22.02
CA PRO A 486 -13.00 0.63 23.13
C PRO A 486 -14.04 0.36 24.22
N THR A 487 -14.84 1.38 24.57
CA THR A 487 -15.89 1.27 25.60
C THR A 487 -17.00 0.30 25.17
N GLN A 488 -17.40 0.34 23.89
CA GLN A 488 -18.40 -0.58 23.37
C GLN A 488 -17.87 -2.01 23.27
N LEU A 489 -16.61 -2.20 22.86
CA LEU A 489 -15.95 -3.51 22.88
C LEU A 489 -15.82 -4.06 24.30
N GLU A 490 -15.52 -3.22 25.28
CA GLU A 490 -15.54 -3.60 26.70
C GLU A 490 -16.93 -4.08 27.15
N ALA A 491 -18.00 -3.36 26.80
CA ALA A 491 -19.37 -3.79 27.07
C ALA A 491 -19.71 -5.14 26.40
N MET A 492 -19.21 -5.37 25.18
CA MET A 492 -19.38 -6.65 24.49
C MET A 492 -18.65 -7.80 25.19
N ILE A 493 -17.43 -7.57 25.67
CA ILE A 493 -16.68 -8.58 26.45
C ILE A 493 -17.42 -8.88 27.77
N GLN A 494 -17.95 -7.86 28.46
CA GLN A 494 -18.71 -8.02 29.69
C GLN A 494 -20.01 -8.82 29.49
N LYS A 495 -20.69 -8.62 28.35
CA LYS A 495 -21.88 -9.40 27.95
C LYS A 495 -21.53 -10.79 27.37
N GLY A 496 -20.25 -11.12 27.25
CA GLY A 496 -19.81 -12.43 26.79
C GLY A 496 -20.00 -12.68 25.29
N TYR A 497 -19.98 -11.64 24.45
CA TYR A 497 -20.06 -11.81 22.99
C TYR A 497 -18.82 -12.50 22.43
N PHE A 498 -17.63 -12.15 22.90
CA PHE A 498 -16.35 -12.76 22.47
C PHE A 498 -15.44 -13.02 23.68
N ILE A 499 -14.60 -14.06 23.59
CA ILE A 499 -13.78 -14.54 24.73
C ILE A 499 -14.66 -14.92 25.94
N ASN A 500 -15.79 -15.62 25.68
CA ASN A 500 -16.69 -16.15 26.70
C ASN A 500 -16.44 -17.65 26.91
N PHE A 501 -16.26 -18.06 28.17
CA PHE A 501 -15.90 -19.44 28.56
C PHE A 501 -16.75 -19.95 29.73
N GLU A 502 -18.01 -19.55 29.83
CA GLU A 502 -18.86 -20.04 30.92
C GLU A 502 -19.02 -21.57 30.96
N GLU A 503 -18.62 -22.32 29.92
CA GLU A 503 -18.49 -23.79 29.97
C GLU A 503 -17.27 -24.35 29.20
N GLU A 504 -16.48 -25.23 29.83
CA GLU A 504 -15.39 -26.01 29.18
C GLU A 504 -15.85 -26.80 27.95
N LYS A 505 -17.16 -27.04 27.80
CA LYS A 505 -17.79 -27.69 26.63
C LYS A 505 -17.70 -26.86 25.34
N HIS A 506 -17.39 -25.57 25.41
CA HIS A 506 -17.39 -24.67 24.24
C HIS A 506 -16.19 -24.84 23.29
N LEU A 507 -15.07 -25.45 23.72
CA LEU A 507 -13.92 -25.67 22.84
C LEU A 507 -14.27 -26.56 21.64
N ASN A 508 -15.18 -27.53 21.83
CA ASN A 508 -15.65 -28.43 20.76
C ASN A 508 -16.64 -27.78 19.79
N ALA A 509 -17.19 -26.61 20.13
CA ALA A 509 -18.16 -25.86 19.31
C ALA A 509 -17.54 -24.65 18.60
N MET A 510 -16.23 -24.40 18.76
CA MET A 510 -15.58 -23.26 18.11
C MET A 510 -15.46 -23.47 16.61
N THR A 511 -16.12 -22.60 15.85
CA THR A 511 -15.92 -22.50 14.41
C THR A 511 -14.76 -21.57 14.09
N PHE A 512 -14.08 -21.80 12.97
CA PHE A 512 -13.01 -20.94 12.49
C PHE A 512 -13.41 -19.44 12.45
N TYR A 513 -14.62 -19.14 11.97
CA TYR A 513 -15.14 -17.78 11.86
C TYR A 513 -15.31 -17.09 13.21
N LYS A 514 -15.74 -17.85 14.23
CA LYS A 514 -15.86 -17.37 15.60
C LYS A 514 -14.47 -17.05 16.18
N VAL A 515 -13.47 -17.89 15.93
CA VAL A 515 -12.10 -17.62 16.37
C VAL A 515 -11.53 -16.37 15.69
N ASN A 516 -11.76 -16.19 14.38
CA ASN A 516 -11.34 -14.97 13.69
C ASN A 516 -12.02 -13.72 14.26
N CYS A 517 -13.32 -13.79 14.49
CA CYS A 517 -14.08 -12.70 15.11
C CYS A 517 -13.50 -12.33 16.48
N ASP A 518 -13.33 -13.32 17.37
CA ASP A 518 -12.81 -13.11 18.72
C ASP A 518 -11.43 -12.49 18.70
N ILE A 519 -10.54 -12.97 17.83
CA ILE A 519 -9.16 -12.48 17.75
C ILE A 519 -9.08 -11.09 17.15
N LEU A 520 -9.85 -10.81 16.09
CA LEU A 520 -9.87 -9.48 15.47
C LEU A 520 -10.39 -8.43 16.44
N LEU A 521 -11.53 -8.69 17.10
CA LEU A 521 -12.09 -7.79 18.13
C LEU A 521 -11.13 -7.62 19.31
N SER A 522 -10.45 -8.70 19.72
CA SER A 522 -9.45 -8.64 20.79
C SER A 522 -8.26 -7.74 20.45
N ILE A 523 -7.73 -7.88 19.24
CA ILE A 523 -6.60 -7.07 18.77
C ILE A 523 -7.00 -5.59 18.69
N ILE A 524 -8.19 -5.30 18.17
CA ILE A 524 -8.72 -3.94 18.08
C ILE A 524 -8.90 -3.34 19.48
N TYR A 525 -9.53 -4.06 20.40
CA TYR A 525 -9.68 -3.60 21.79
C TYR A 525 -8.30 -3.33 22.43
N LEU A 526 -7.35 -4.26 22.31
CA LEU A 526 -6.01 -4.12 22.88
C LEU A 526 -5.26 -2.88 22.37
N ASN A 527 -5.42 -2.56 21.08
CA ASN A 527 -4.67 -1.49 20.42
C ASN A 527 -5.35 -0.11 20.47
N LEU A 528 -6.67 -0.05 20.68
CA LEU A 528 -7.40 1.21 20.79
C LEU A 528 -7.66 1.62 22.25
N ASN A 529 -7.67 0.67 23.18
CA ASN A 529 -7.98 0.96 24.57
C ASN A 529 -6.87 1.77 25.25
N LYS A 530 -7.25 2.92 25.81
CA LYS A 530 -6.39 3.70 26.70
C LYS A 530 -6.62 3.22 28.14
N PRO A 531 -5.57 3.01 28.93
CA PRO A 531 -5.70 2.30 30.19
C PRO A 531 -6.42 3.17 31.24
N ASN A 532 -7.51 2.66 31.82
CA ASN A 532 -8.06 3.22 33.06
C ASN A 532 -8.85 2.24 33.95
N THR A 533 -8.78 0.92 33.74
CA THR A 533 -9.66 -0.02 34.46
C THR A 533 -9.01 -1.37 34.79
N GLN A 534 -9.43 -1.96 35.92
CA GLN A 534 -9.11 -3.36 36.30
C GLN A 534 -9.52 -4.38 35.22
N PHE A 535 -10.45 -4.00 34.35
CA PHE A 535 -10.98 -4.84 33.28
C PHE A 535 -9.92 -5.27 32.26
N VAL A 536 -8.96 -4.40 31.94
CA VAL A 536 -7.87 -4.71 31.00
C VAL A 536 -7.02 -5.88 31.49
N ASN A 537 -6.77 -5.97 32.80
CA ASN A 537 -6.04 -7.08 33.43
C ASN A 537 -6.76 -8.41 33.19
N TYR A 538 -8.07 -8.42 33.40
CA TYR A 538 -8.90 -9.60 33.19
C TYR A 538 -8.90 -10.05 31.73
N PHE A 539 -9.09 -9.09 30.82
CA PHE A 539 -9.09 -9.31 29.39
C PHE A 539 -7.75 -9.90 28.89
N VAL A 540 -6.62 -9.29 29.23
CA VAL A 540 -5.30 -9.75 28.76
C VAL A 540 -5.00 -11.18 29.22
N LYS A 541 -5.31 -11.51 30.47
CA LYS A 541 -5.18 -12.88 30.99
C LYS A 541 -6.03 -13.87 30.21
N ARG A 542 -7.29 -13.50 29.94
CA ARG A 542 -8.22 -14.33 29.16
C ARG A 542 -7.75 -14.52 27.72
N LEU A 543 -7.28 -13.47 27.05
CA LEU A 543 -6.77 -13.54 25.68
C LEU A 543 -5.55 -14.46 25.56
N ILE A 544 -4.60 -14.35 26.50
CA ILE A 544 -3.41 -15.22 26.54
C ILE A 544 -3.80 -16.69 26.78
N TRP A 545 -4.76 -16.94 27.67
CA TRP A 545 -5.27 -18.28 27.89
C TRP A 545 -5.99 -18.82 26.64
N TYR A 546 -6.87 -18.00 26.05
CA TYR A 546 -7.61 -18.34 24.83
C TYR A 546 -6.69 -18.76 23.68
N THR A 547 -5.64 -17.97 23.46
CA THR A 547 -4.65 -18.23 22.41
C THR A 547 -3.84 -19.51 22.66
N SER A 548 -3.62 -19.87 23.92
CA SER A 548 -3.00 -21.13 24.30
C SER A 548 -3.88 -22.34 24.00
N SER A 549 -5.21 -22.17 24.03
CA SER A 549 -6.21 -23.22 23.75
C SER A 549 -6.47 -23.39 22.24
N ILE A 550 -6.62 -22.28 21.51
CA ILE A 550 -6.95 -22.30 20.07
C ILE A 550 -5.76 -22.57 19.15
N LYS A 551 -4.51 -22.56 19.65
CA LYS A 551 -3.32 -22.93 18.85
C LYS A 551 -3.40 -24.33 18.23
N LEU A 552 -4.26 -25.19 18.79
CA LEU A 552 -4.57 -26.52 18.27
C LEU A 552 -5.52 -26.49 17.06
N ILE A 553 -6.28 -25.41 16.90
CA ILE A 553 -7.22 -25.16 15.79
C ILE A 553 -6.48 -24.44 14.66
N ASP A 554 -5.76 -23.37 14.99
CA ASP A 554 -4.97 -22.61 14.02
C ASP A 554 -3.74 -21.97 14.70
N SER A 555 -2.56 -22.48 14.35
CA SER A 555 -1.29 -21.97 14.89
C SER A 555 -0.95 -20.55 14.42
N ARG A 556 -1.54 -20.07 13.31
CA ARG A 556 -1.35 -18.72 12.76
C ARG A 556 -1.96 -17.65 13.65
N ILE A 557 -3.04 -17.98 14.34
CA ILE A 557 -3.73 -17.05 15.25
C ILE A 557 -2.82 -16.66 16.40
N LEU A 558 -2.01 -17.60 16.90
CA LEU A 558 -1.00 -17.31 17.91
C LEU A 558 0.03 -16.30 17.40
N TYR A 559 0.44 -16.40 16.14
CA TYR A 559 1.34 -15.41 15.52
C TYR A 559 0.70 -14.02 15.46
N LEU A 560 -0.56 -13.91 15.00
CA LEU A 560 -1.26 -12.62 14.94
C LEU A 560 -1.34 -11.97 16.32
N VAL A 561 -1.75 -12.73 17.33
CA VAL A 561 -1.82 -12.19 18.69
C VAL A 561 -0.44 -11.73 19.16
N LYS A 562 0.60 -12.56 19.02
CA LYS A 562 1.98 -12.18 19.36
C LYS A 562 2.43 -10.89 18.69
N ARG A 563 2.12 -10.71 17.41
CA ARG A 563 2.48 -9.51 16.61
C ARG A 563 1.78 -8.26 17.11
N PHE A 564 0.49 -8.36 17.47
CA PHE A 564 -0.36 -7.22 17.81
C PHE A 564 -0.45 -6.90 19.30
N PHE A 565 0.40 -7.52 20.13
CA PHE A 565 0.63 -7.08 21.52
C PHE A 565 1.49 -5.80 21.62
N LYS A 566 1.93 -5.24 20.49
CA LYS A 566 2.63 -3.96 20.40
C LYS A 566 1.69 -2.79 20.73
N GLU A 567 2.28 -1.65 21.08
CA GLU A 567 1.58 -0.38 21.35
C GLU A 567 0.48 -0.51 22.41
N CYS A 568 0.54 -1.55 23.25
CA CYS A 568 -0.45 -1.80 24.28
C CYS A 568 -0.12 -1.04 25.57
N SER A 569 -1.11 -0.76 26.39
CA SER A 569 -0.89 -0.11 27.68
C SER A 569 -1.41 -0.98 28.82
N LEU A 570 -0.48 -1.50 29.62
CA LEU A 570 -0.73 -2.43 30.71
C LEU A 570 -0.46 -1.72 32.04
N ILE A 571 -1.50 -1.58 32.87
CA ILE A 571 -1.43 -0.90 34.17
C ILE A 571 -1.98 -1.81 35.27
N ASP A 572 -1.20 -1.99 36.35
CA ASP A 572 -1.58 -2.80 37.52
C ASP A 572 -1.94 -4.26 37.16
N ILE A 573 -1.12 -4.87 36.30
CA ILE A 573 -1.34 -6.23 35.76
C ILE A 573 -0.29 -7.20 36.29
N GLU A 574 -0.72 -8.42 36.62
CA GLU A 574 0.18 -9.54 36.91
C GLU A 574 0.02 -10.63 35.83
N ILE A 575 1.04 -10.81 35.01
CA ILE A 575 1.11 -11.86 33.99
C ILE A 575 1.85 -13.03 34.61
N ARG A 576 1.16 -14.15 34.87
CA ARG A 576 1.71 -15.29 35.61
C ARG A 576 1.79 -16.53 34.74
N ARG A 577 2.95 -17.21 34.71
CA ARG A 577 3.17 -18.53 34.11
C ARG A 577 2.84 -18.62 32.62
N ILE A 578 3.16 -17.57 31.87
CA ILE A 578 2.93 -17.48 30.44
C ILE A 578 4.25 -17.69 29.67
N ASN A 579 4.15 -18.41 28.55
CA ASN A 579 5.21 -18.45 27.56
C ASN A 579 5.07 -17.27 26.60
N LEU A 580 5.83 -16.20 26.84
CA LEU A 580 5.88 -14.99 26.04
C LEU A 580 6.88 -15.08 24.87
N LYS A 581 7.27 -16.30 24.48
CA LYS A 581 8.20 -16.50 23.37
C LYS A 581 7.70 -15.87 22.07
N GLY A 582 8.47 -14.95 21.49
CA GLY A 582 8.17 -14.30 20.21
C GLY A 582 7.07 -13.23 20.27
N PHE A 583 6.67 -12.77 21.47
CA PHE A 583 5.73 -11.65 21.59
C PHE A 583 6.41 -10.33 21.19
N ASN A 584 5.64 -9.46 20.54
CA ASN A 584 6.02 -8.10 20.22
C ASN A 584 5.35 -7.15 21.20
N PHE A 585 6.14 -6.48 22.05
CA PHE A 585 5.68 -5.44 22.97
C PHE A 585 6.27 -4.07 22.61
N ASP A 586 6.63 -3.86 21.35
CA ASP A 586 7.22 -2.59 20.92
C ASP A 586 6.25 -1.43 21.15
N ASN A 587 6.76 -0.27 21.55
CA ASN A 587 6.01 0.94 21.88
C ASN A 587 4.96 0.76 23.00
N SER A 588 5.01 -0.34 23.76
CA SER A 588 4.06 -0.60 24.83
C SER A 588 4.41 0.17 26.12
N ASN A 589 3.40 0.47 26.93
CA ASN A 589 3.53 1.15 28.20
C ASN A 589 3.18 0.22 29.36
N PHE A 590 4.12 0.00 30.27
CA PHE A 590 4.00 -0.88 31.43
C PHE A 590 4.09 -0.07 32.72
N LYS A 591 2.99 0.03 33.47
CA LYS A 591 2.96 0.68 34.79
C LYS A 591 2.53 -0.30 35.88
N ASN A 592 3.36 -0.50 36.90
CA ASN A 592 3.12 -1.46 37.98
C ASN A 592 2.84 -2.90 37.46
N VAL A 593 3.49 -3.30 36.37
CA VAL A 593 3.27 -4.61 35.75
C VAL A 593 4.22 -5.64 36.35
N LYS A 594 3.70 -6.83 36.68
CA LYS A 594 4.51 -7.96 37.16
C LYS A 594 4.47 -9.12 36.20
N PHE A 595 5.63 -9.50 35.68
CA PHE A 595 5.87 -10.72 34.92
C PHE A 595 6.37 -11.81 35.87
N ILE A 596 5.50 -12.72 36.29
CA ILE A 596 5.80 -13.74 37.30
C ILE A 596 5.91 -15.12 36.66
N GLN A 597 7.04 -15.78 36.82
CA GLN A 597 7.29 -17.14 36.30
C GLN A 597 7.06 -17.26 34.79
N ASN A 598 7.40 -16.22 34.02
CA ASN A 598 7.22 -16.22 32.58
C ASN A 598 8.48 -16.69 31.85
N LYS A 599 8.28 -17.24 30.65
CA LYS A 599 9.35 -17.52 29.70
C LYS A 599 9.37 -16.41 28.64
N ILE A 600 10.39 -15.58 28.66
CA ILE A 600 10.59 -14.41 27.80
C ILE A 600 11.76 -14.73 26.86
N VAL A 601 11.44 -15.31 25.71
CA VAL A 601 12.44 -15.77 24.74
C VAL A 601 12.15 -15.15 23.38
N GLU A 602 13.15 -14.56 22.72
CA GLU A 602 12.92 -13.90 21.42
C GLU A 602 11.77 -12.86 21.50
N THR A 603 11.58 -12.24 22.68
CA THR A 603 10.54 -11.22 22.91
C THR A 603 11.14 -9.85 22.64
N ARG A 604 10.36 -8.96 21.99
CA ARG A 604 10.78 -7.58 21.72
C ARG A 604 10.05 -6.59 22.61
N PHE A 605 10.79 -5.62 23.13
CA PHE A 605 10.29 -4.51 23.94
C PHE A 605 10.81 -3.17 23.41
N ASN A 606 10.93 -3.03 22.09
CA ASN A 606 11.57 -1.86 21.51
C ASN A 606 10.72 -0.59 21.76
N TYR A 607 11.33 0.48 22.25
CA TYR A 607 10.67 1.73 22.62
C TYR A 607 9.58 1.58 23.69
N ALA A 608 9.66 0.51 24.50
CA ALA A 608 8.73 0.29 25.60
C ALA A 608 9.04 1.19 26.81
N ASN A 609 7.98 1.62 27.48
CA ASN A 609 8.06 2.42 28.71
C ASN A 609 7.78 1.53 29.92
N PHE A 610 8.67 1.55 30.90
CA PHE A 610 8.52 0.80 32.14
C PHE A 610 8.46 1.76 33.32
N TYR A 611 7.40 1.67 34.12
CA TYR A 611 7.25 2.43 35.36
C TYR A 611 6.91 1.47 36.48
N ASN A 612 7.83 1.29 37.43
CA ASN A 612 7.70 0.34 38.55
C ASN A 612 7.30 -1.08 38.10
N SER A 613 7.92 -1.58 37.04
CA SER A 613 7.66 -2.94 36.53
C SER A 613 8.59 -3.99 37.15
N GLU A 614 8.11 -5.22 37.30
CA GLU A 614 8.86 -6.32 37.94
C GLU A 614 8.82 -7.59 37.09
N PHE A 615 9.98 -8.16 36.84
CA PHE A 615 10.14 -9.53 36.38
C PHE A 615 10.51 -10.38 37.59
N TYR A 616 9.68 -11.36 37.94
CA TYR A 616 9.86 -12.22 39.11
C TYR A 616 9.91 -13.68 38.69
N LEU A 617 10.94 -14.43 39.12
CA LEU A 617 11.11 -15.86 38.83
C LEU A 617 11.02 -16.20 37.33
N SER A 618 11.38 -15.27 36.44
CA SER A 618 11.24 -15.41 34.99
C SER A 618 12.56 -15.81 34.31
N GLU A 619 12.45 -16.48 33.17
CA GLU A 619 13.57 -16.84 32.28
C GLU A 619 13.60 -15.86 31.09
N ILE A 620 14.74 -15.19 30.87
CA ILE A 620 14.96 -14.24 29.77
C ILE A 620 16.09 -14.74 28.87
N GLU A 621 15.83 -14.86 27.56
CA GLU A 621 16.80 -15.34 26.57
C GLU A 621 16.58 -14.67 25.20
N LYS A 622 17.65 -14.19 24.56
CA LYS A 622 17.63 -13.63 23.19
C LYS A 622 16.53 -12.58 22.96
N SER A 623 16.30 -11.72 23.94
CA SER A 623 15.23 -10.71 23.88
C SER A 623 15.81 -9.33 23.60
N GLU A 624 15.07 -8.51 22.87
CA GLU A 624 15.50 -7.20 22.36
C GLU A 624 14.82 -6.08 23.15
N PHE A 625 15.64 -5.19 23.72
CA PHE A 625 15.20 -4.03 24.48
C PHE A 625 15.89 -2.79 23.89
N ASN A 626 15.48 -2.38 22.70
CA ASN A 626 15.98 -1.16 22.07
C ASN A 626 15.14 0.05 22.51
N GLY A 627 15.69 1.26 22.68
CA GLY A 627 14.84 2.47 22.83
C GLY A 627 14.08 2.60 24.15
N ILE A 628 14.31 1.74 25.15
CA ILE A 628 13.46 1.68 26.35
C ILE A 628 13.70 2.83 27.33
N LYS A 629 12.72 3.10 28.21
CA LYS A 629 12.89 4.07 29.32
C LYS A 629 12.14 3.70 30.60
N GLY A 630 12.58 4.32 31.70
CA GLY A 630 11.94 4.30 33.01
C GLY A 630 12.61 3.35 34.02
N ASP A 631 11.83 2.72 34.89
CA ASP A 631 12.32 1.91 36.01
C ASP A 631 11.67 0.52 36.10
N PHE A 632 12.50 -0.50 36.25
CA PHE A 632 12.06 -1.87 36.48
C PHE A 632 13.09 -2.71 37.20
N LYS A 633 12.66 -3.88 37.68
CA LYS A 633 13.52 -4.80 38.40
C LYS A 633 13.35 -6.24 37.96
N PHE A 634 14.45 -6.98 37.98
CA PHE A 634 14.50 -8.43 37.90
C PHE A 634 14.70 -9.00 39.29
N ASN A 635 13.85 -9.94 39.69
CA ASN A 635 13.87 -10.55 41.01
C ASN A 635 13.82 -12.06 40.88
N SER A 636 14.89 -12.72 41.32
CA SER A 636 15.04 -14.18 41.24
C SER A 636 14.94 -14.72 39.80
N CYS A 637 15.44 -13.96 38.82
CA CYS A 637 15.38 -14.29 37.40
C CYS A 637 16.64 -15.03 36.90
N VAL A 638 16.48 -15.74 35.78
CA VAL A 638 17.58 -16.29 34.98
C VAL A 638 17.65 -15.52 33.67
N ILE A 639 18.77 -14.83 33.43
CA ILE A 639 19.03 -14.05 32.22
C ILE A 639 20.18 -14.72 31.49
N LYS A 640 19.89 -15.36 30.35
CA LYS A 640 20.92 -16.05 29.55
C LYS A 640 21.64 -15.12 28.57
N HIS A 641 20.86 -14.32 27.86
CA HIS A 641 21.35 -13.34 26.90
C HIS A 641 20.30 -12.25 26.74
N LEU A 642 20.70 -11.00 27.04
CA LEU A 642 19.83 -9.83 26.94
C LEU A 642 20.64 -8.66 26.37
N ILE A 643 20.09 -8.00 25.35
CA ILE A 643 20.66 -6.80 24.75
C ILE A 643 19.72 -5.64 25.04
N ILE A 644 20.28 -4.59 25.64
CA ILE A 644 19.60 -3.32 25.90
C ILE A 644 20.34 -2.24 25.11
N ASP A 645 19.70 -1.78 24.04
CA ASP A 645 20.22 -0.79 23.09
C ASP A 645 19.46 0.54 23.21
N ASP A 646 20.15 1.66 22.98
CA ASP A 646 19.59 3.01 22.80
C ASP A 646 18.48 3.43 23.78
N PHE A 647 18.67 3.21 25.06
CA PHE A 647 17.75 3.60 26.13
C PHE A 647 17.88 5.08 26.54
N ASP A 648 16.82 5.66 27.13
CA ASP A 648 16.82 7.01 27.74
C ASP A 648 17.18 6.97 29.25
N GLU A 649 16.47 7.69 30.13
CA GLU A 649 16.66 7.55 31.57
C GLU A 649 16.19 6.17 32.01
N LEU A 650 17.14 5.35 32.50
CA LEU A 650 16.92 3.94 32.76
C LEU A 650 17.50 3.53 34.11
N LYS A 651 16.64 3.02 34.99
CA LYS A 651 17.04 2.45 36.29
C LYS A 651 16.65 0.97 36.34
N ILE A 652 17.63 0.10 36.49
CA ILE A 652 17.40 -1.35 36.58
C ILE A 652 17.98 -1.91 37.87
N LEU A 653 17.13 -2.62 38.61
CA LEU A 653 17.53 -3.38 39.79
C LEU A 653 17.50 -4.89 39.49
N PHE A 654 18.60 -5.57 39.78
CA PHE A 654 18.68 -7.02 39.76
C PHE A 654 18.82 -7.53 41.19
N ASN A 655 17.90 -8.38 41.63
CA ASN A 655 17.93 -8.98 42.96
C ASN A 655 17.87 -10.50 42.84
N ARG A 656 18.82 -11.22 43.45
CA ARG A 656 18.87 -12.70 43.45
C ARG A 656 18.86 -13.32 42.03
N CYS A 657 19.43 -12.63 41.05
CA CYS A 657 19.41 -13.07 39.65
C CYS A 657 20.66 -13.86 39.28
N LEU A 658 20.51 -14.79 38.34
CA LEU A 658 21.60 -15.41 37.60
C LEU A 658 21.69 -14.73 36.23
N VAL A 659 22.77 -14.00 35.98
CA VAL A 659 23.02 -13.26 34.73
C VAL A 659 24.20 -13.91 34.01
N GLN A 660 23.95 -14.59 32.89
CA GLN A 660 25.00 -15.21 32.07
C GLN A 660 25.63 -14.20 31.10
N ASP A 661 24.81 -13.45 30.37
CA ASP A 661 25.28 -12.41 29.45
C ASP A 661 24.24 -11.28 29.36
N ILE A 662 24.69 -10.05 29.58
CA ILE A 662 23.91 -8.84 29.33
C ILE A 662 24.80 -7.78 28.69
N THR A 663 24.29 -7.12 27.66
CA THR A 663 24.98 -6.04 26.97
C THR A 663 24.14 -4.77 27.00
N PHE A 664 24.75 -3.69 27.44
CA PHE A 664 24.21 -2.33 27.36
C PHE A 664 24.98 -1.56 26.29
N ARG A 665 24.26 -0.91 25.36
CA ARG A 665 24.87 -0.08 24.32
C ARG A 665 24.03 1.16 24.05
N SER A 666 24.72 2.28 23.79
CA SER A 666 24.11 3.50 23.25
C SER A 666 24.88 3.97 22.03
N GLU A 667 24.19 4.35 20.96
CA GLU A 667 24.79 4.93 19.75
C GLU A 667 25.27 6.37 20.01
N ASN A 668 24.67 7.07 20.98
CA ASN A 668 25.03 8.45 21.35
C ASN A 668 25.83 8.51 22.65
N LYS A 669 27.17 8.39 22.53
CA LYS A 669 28.17 8.42 23.62
C LYS A 669 28.07 9.65 24.56
N PHE A 670 27.35 10.71 24.17
CA PHE A 670 27.24 11.99 24.90
C PHE A 670 25.81 12.51 25.09
N SER A 671 24.81 11.66 24.90
CA SER A 671 23.43 12.06 25.22
C SER A 671 23.25 12.15 26.74
N SER A 672 22.42 13.07 27.24
CA SER A 672 22.12 13.26 28.68
C SER A 672 21.38 12.07 29.34
N LYS A 673 21.40 10.91 28.68
CA LYS A 673 20.72 9.68 29.05
C LYS A 673 21.51 9.01 30.17
N LYS A 674 20.83 8.69 31.27
CA LYS A 674 21.47 8.16 32.48
C LYS A 674 21.09 6.70 32.68
N LEU A 675 22.08 5.82 32.66
CA LEU A 675 21.93 4.45 33.11
C LEU A 675 22.24 4.34 34.60
N SER A 676 21.38 3.70 35.38
CA SER A 676 21.65 3.30 36.76
C SER A 676 21.38 1.81 36.94
N LEU A 677 22.41 1.08 37.36
CA LEU A 677 22.36 -0.36 37.58
C LEU A 677 22.61 -0.68 39.05
N GLU A 678 21.74 -1.49 39.62
CA GLU A 678 21.92 -2.05 40.97
C GLU A 678 21.83 -3.57 40.92
N PHE A 679 22.82 -4.25 41.47
CA PHE A 679 22.86 -5.70 41.59
C PHE A 679 22.97 -6.07 43.07
N ALA A 680 21.99 -6.84 43.56
CA ALA A 680 21.95 -7.33 44.93
C ALA A 680 21.83 -8.85 44.94
N ASN A 681 22.70 -9.55 45.66
CA ASN A 681 22.65 -11.01 45.83
C ASN A 681 22.67 -11.79 44.49
N CYS A 682 23.35 -11.29 43.45
CA CYS A 682 23.33 -11.86 42.11
C CYS A 682 24.58 -12.70 41.78
N ASP A 683 24.44 -13.65 40.85
CA ASP A 683 25.55 -14.33 40.16
C ASP A 683 25.69 -13.77 38.74
N LEU A 684 26.76 -13.02 38.49
CA LEU A 684 27.00 -12.27 37.25
C LEU A 684 28.19 -12.88 36.47
N ARG A 685 27.96 -13.41 35.28
CA ARG A 685 29.05 -13.99 34.46
C ARG A 685 29.67 -12.94 33.55
N GLN A 686 28.87 -12.38 32.64
CA GLN A 686 29.36 -11.39 31.69
C GLN A 686 28.44 -10.18 31.62
N ILE A 687 28.99 -9.01 32.00
CA ILE A 687 28.32 -7.72 31.85
C ILE A 687 29.14 -6.88 30.88
N LYS A 688 28.54 -6.44 29.77
CA LYS A 688 29.20 -5.57 28.79
C LYS A 688 28.51 -4.21 28.76
N ILE A 689 29.28 -3.13 28.81
CA ILE A 689 28.77 -1.75 28.71
C ILE A 689 29.58 -0.99 27.66
N ASN A 690 28.92 -0.68 26.55
CA ASN A 690 29.55 -0.10 25.37
C ASN A 690 28.98 1.29 25.08
N ARG A 691 29.84 2.29 24.85
CA ARG A 691 29.48 3.63 24.37
C ARG A 691 28.39 4.32 25.23
N THR A 692 28.44 4.15 26.55
CA THR A 692 27.37 4.57 27.46
C THR A 692 27.87 5.51 28.57
N ASP A 693 27.08 6.52 28.97
CA ASP A 693 27.25 7.27 30.22
C ASP A 693 26.40 6.62 31.34
N VAL A 694 27.08 6.05 32.33
CA VAL A 694 26.48 5.34 33.44
C VAL A 694 26.62 6.18 34.70
N ASP A 695 25.49 6.55 35.29
CA ASP A 695 25.46 7.35 36.51
C ASP A 695 25.95 6.52 37.70
N ASN A 696 25.40 5.32 37.86
CA ASN A 696 25.76 4.45 38.97
C ASN A 696 25.75 2.98 38.57
N ILE A 697 26.75 2.24 39.03
CA ILE A 697 26.74 0.77 39.11
C ILE A 697 27.02 0.40 40.56
N TYR A 698 26.06 -0.26 41.21
CA TYR A 698 26.19 -0.71 42.59
C TYR A 698 26.05 -2.23 42.71
N LEU A 699 27.04 -2.87 43.31
CA LEU A 699 27.06 -4.30 43.60
C LEU A 699 27.01 -4.52 45.10
N LYS A 700 26.04 -5.33 45.56
CA LYS A 700 25.89 -5.72 46.96
C LYS A 700 25.75 -7.24 47.07
N GLU A 701 26.63 -7.89 47.83
CA GLU A 701 26.55 -9.33 48.10
C GLU A 701 26.51 -10.18 46.81
N CYS A 702 27.23 -9.75 45.77
CA CYS A 702 27.24 -10.40 44.45
C CYS A 702 28.44 -11.32 44.26
N PHE A 703 28.28 -12.34 43.41
CA PHE A 703 29.40 -13.03 42.77
C PHE A 703 29.48 -12.56 41.32
N PHE A 704 30.67 -12.20 40.85
CA PHE A 704 30.82 -11.75 39.46
C PHE A 704 32.12 -12.23 38.81
N ASP A 705 32.08 -12.53 37.50
CA ASP A 705 33.26 -12.97 36.76
C ASP A 705 33.92 -11.78 36.03
N THR A 706 33.22 -11.07 35.13
CA THR A 706 33.82 -9.96 34.37
C THR A 706 32.84 -8.83 34.03
N PHE A 707 33.31 -7.59 34.14
CA PHE A 707 32.71 -6.41 33.49
C PHE A 707 33.61 -5.96 32.34
N ASP A 708 33.03 -5.72 31.15
CA ASP A 708 33.73 -5.21 29.96
C ASP A 708 33.19 -3.80 29.64
N PHE A 709 34.01 -2.78 29.86
CA PHE A 709 33.70 -1.38 29.61
C PHE A 709 34.41 -0.91 28.33
N LYS A 710 33.65 -0.58 27.28
CA LYS A 710 34.19 -0.06 26.01
C LYS A 710 33.63 1.29 25.66
N SER A 711 34.49 2.28 25.49
CA SER A 711 34.12 3.65 25.16
C SER A 711 33.05 4.25 26.08
N SER A 712 33.05 3.94 27.37
CA SER A 712 31.98 4.27 28.33
C SER A 712 32.48 5.14 29.50
N ILE A 713 31.63 6.01 30.03
CA ILE A 713 31.92 6.82 31.22
C ILE A 713 31.10 6.27 32.38
N ILE A 714 31.75 5.80 33.45
CA ILE A 714 31.10 5.33 34.67
C ILE A 714 31.35 6.36 35.76
N ARG A 715 30.30 7.04 36.22
CA ARG A 715 30.47 8.12 37.22
C ARG A 715 30.71 7.54 38.61
N ASN A 716 29.90 6.58 39.03
CA ASN A 716 30.06 5.90 40.31
C ASN A 716 30.03 4.38 40.12
N PHE A 717 31.10 3.71 40.54
CA PHE A 717 31.22 2.27 40.58
C PHE A 717 31.48 1.83 42.03
N ALA A 718 30.51 1.17 42.65
CA ALA A 718 30.58 0.79 44.06
C ALA A 718 30.35 -0.71 44.25
N ILE A 719 31.27 -1.35 44.96
CA ILE A 719 31.24 -2.77 45.31
C ILE A 719 31.18 -2.89 46.83
N ASN A 720 30.22 -3.65 47.34
CA ASN A 720 30.03 -3.90 48.76
C ASN A 720 29.81 -5.39 49.01
N ASN A 721 30.66 -6.02 49.82
CA ASN A 721 30.56 -7.42 50.23
C ASN A 721 30.40 -8.39 49.04
N SER A 722 31.02 -8.10 47.89
CA SER A 722 30.88 -8.88 46.66
C SER A 722 32.20 -9.55 46.27
N ILE A 723 32.14 -10.73 45.66
CA ILE A 723 33.29 -11.57 45.33
C ILE A 723 33.49 -11.63 43.82
N CYS A 724 34.65 -11.19 43.34
CA CYS A 724 35.08 -11.41 41.97
C CYS A 724 35.71 -12.81 41.84
N ARG A 725 35.25 -13.62 40.86
CA ARG A 725 35.81 -14.97 40.61
C ARG A 725 37.01 -14.95 39.67
N SER A 726 37.18 -13.89 38.89
CA SER A 726 38.29 -13.75 37.95
C SER A 726 39.46 -13.02 38.60
N LYS A 727 40.65 -13.13 38.00
CA LYS A 727 41.83 -12.36 38.44
C LYS A 727 41.74 -10.86 38.11
N LYS A 728 40.79 -10.45 37.25
CA LYS A 728 40.65 -9.07 36.75
C LYS A 728 39.19 -8.62 36.89
N THR A 729 38.94 -7.73 37.85
CA THR A 729 37.60 -7.24 38.22
C THR A 729 36.80 -6.71 37.03
N TYR A 730 37.46 -5.98 36.14
CA TYR A 730 36.87 -5.39 34.93
C TYR A 730 37.93 -5.14 33.86
N ASP A 731 37.52 -5.05 32.59
CA ASP A 731 38.33 -4.57 31.48
C ASP A 731 37.85 -3.18 31.04
N ILE A 732 38.76 -2.24 30.86
CA ILE A 732 38.50 -0.85 30.48
C ILE A 732 39.34 -0.59 29.23
N ASP A 733 38.68 -0.24 28.11
CA ASP A 733 39.41 0.19 26.91
C ASP A 733 40.02 1.60 27.08
N GLY A 734 40.96 1.98 26.22
CA GLY A 734 41.62 3.30 26.30
C GLY A 734 40.70 4.50 26.08
N GLN A 735 39.39 4.30 25.91
CA GLN A 735 38.38 5.33 25.71
C GLN A 735 37.28 5.32 26.79
N SER A 736 37.47 4.53 27.86
CA SER A 736 36.56 4.40 28.99
C SER A 736 37.17 4.96 30.27
N GLU A 737 36.33 5.45 31.18
CA GLU A 737 36.77 6.04 32.46
C GLU A 737 35.78 5.68 33.58
N ILE A 738 36.32 5.37 34.77
CA ILE A 738 35.56 5.30 36.04
C ILE A 738 35.96 6.52 36.88
N LYS A 739 35.00 7.41 37.21
CA LYS A 739 35.28 8.66 37.93
C LYS A 739 35.42 8.46 39.44
N ASN A 740 34.47 7.76 40.05
CA ASN A 740 34.48 7.44 41.47
C ASN A 740 34.36 5.92 41.65
N GLU A 741 35.35 5.33 42.31
CA GLU A 741 35.37 3.90 42.65
C GLU A 741 35.36 3.72 44.17
N THR A 742 34.50 2.84 44.68
CA THR A 742 34.45 2.48 46.10
C THR A 742 34.33 0.97 46.24
N ILE A 743 35.27 0.33 46.91
CA ILE A 743 35.29 -1.13 47.14
C ILE A 743 35.36 -1.37 48.65
N ASN A 744 34.30 -1.97 49.19
CA ASN A 744 34.15 -2.30 50.62
C ASN A 744 33.98 -3.80 50.84
#